data_AF-A0AAW8FZS4-F1
#
_entry.id   AF-A0AAW8FZS4-F1
#
_cell.length_a   1.000
_cell.length_b   1.000
_cell.length_c   1.000
_cell.angle_alpha   90.00
_cell.angle_beta   90.00
_cell.angle_gamma   90.00
#
_symmetry.space_group_name_H-M   'P 1'
#
loop_
_entity.id
_entity.type
_entity.pdbx_description
1 polymer ?
#
loop_
_entity_poly.entity_id
_entity_poly.type
_entity_poly.pdbx_seq_one_letter_code
_entity_poly.pdbx_strand_id
1 'polypeptide(L)'
;MNVNKILGLDLGISSIGWAYVQEDSKNPENNKIIKLGVRVNPLTVDEQLNFEKGKPITTNAGRTLARSARRNLQRFKLRRSNLIDVLKKNNILKETDLLAEVGKNSTFQTQELRAKAAKEQIELSEFARVLLLINKKRGYRSSRKAKNDEEGQIVDGMAVAKKLYEENLTPGEYSYQLLQQGKKQLPDFYRSDLQAEFDKIWDFQKQFNPEIFSHELYGRLQGKNRNATWKELEIPFSLVGIKQTGTMQEKKAEKYFWRSEAVKKQLDFESLAIVFQEINSNLNNSSGYLGAISDRSKELYFKNQTVGEYLFHQLKVNPHTKLKNQVFYRQDYLDEFEKIWETQSKYHKELTQELKGEVRDIIIFYQRKLKSQKGLISICEFENREIEITENGKTKKKTLGLKVAPKSSPLFQEFKIWQVLNNLQFQNVDNQEVFPIVLDCKQSIFNEVNVKGKLSAKDVLDLIGYSGKEWKTNFKEIEGNYTNENLYNAFLKIIASEGIAFPKEFKLTIDDEIRVSKINASSEIIQLFVKEKLSGLGIDTSVLDFNPELDGNDFEKQSSYQLWHLLYSYEGDDSPSGNEKLYELLQKKFGFRKEHSKILAEIVFPQDYGSLSSKAMRKIYPYIKEHKYSTACNYAGYNHSKNSLTKEQLENRPLKEQLEILPKNSLRNPVVEKILNQMINLVNEVSKEYGRPDEIIIELARELKFSAEERAIMTSEINKATIQHQKYAEILKKEFNIPAPSRNDIIRYKLYLELANNGFKDLYTDVKIERGNLFTEKYDIDHIIPQSRFFDDSFSNKVLVPRSANLKKGNFTAFDYLEIEGKDKLEKFLNIIKDLYDKGAITKAKFEKLQKKGVEIGDGFIERDLRNTQYIAKKAKEILLGITNYVTPTSGRITEKLREDWNLVNTMKELNLEKYRKLGLTETVINSKGEEKQRIINWTKRNDHRHHAMDALTVAFTTHNHIQYLNYLNARKNEAHKAHKIITNIENNITEVIEKKNGSKQRRFKEPVKNLRAEAKKHLDEILISHKAKNKVVTRNINKIKKKGSVIEKAELTPRGQLHKETIYGSSKFLKTKEEKVSGKFDVETIQKVQNERYRNALLNRLQEFGGDPKKAFTGKNIISKNPIFLDAERTDHLPETVTLAWYETGLYDQKSGKS
;
A
#
# COMPACT_ATOMS: atom_id res chain seq x y z
N MET A 1 -6.97 25.21 48.32
CA MET A 1 -7.47 26.41 47.61
C MET A 1 -8.61 25.96 46.71
N ASN A 2 -9.78 26.61 46.71
CA ASN A 2 -10.94 26.18 45.89
C ASN A 2 -10.92 26.70 44.45
N VAL A 3 -9.82 27.35 44.08
CA VAL A 3 -9.60 28.03 42.81
C VAL A 3 -8.59 27.23 41.99
N ASN A 4 -9.04 26.69 40.87
CA ASN A 4 -8.24 25.91 39.94
C ASN A 4 -7.91 26.74 38.70
N LYS A 5 -6.67 26.62 38.21
CA LYS A 5 -6.22 27.18 36.94
C LYS A 5 -6.34 26.14 35.84
N ILE A 6 -7.17 26.43 34.84
CA ILE A 6 -7.49 25.48 33.78
C ILE A 6 -7.00 26.02 32.44
N LEU A 7 -6.30 25.17 31.69
CA LEU A 7 -5.91 25.46 30.31
C LEU A 7 -6.73 24.60 29.34
N GLY A 8 -7.62 25.23 28.57
CA GLY A 8 -8.31 24.60 27.45
C GLY A 8 -7.46 24.67 26.17
N LEU A 9 -7.39 23.56 25.43
CA LEU A 9 -6.68 23.46 24.15
C LEU A 9 -7.60 22.90 23.05
N ASP A 10 -7.71 23.65 21.96
CA ASP A 10 -8.28 23.19 20.68
C ASP A 10 -7.12 22.84 19.72
N LEU A 11 -6.84 21.55 19.57
CA LEU A 11 -5.71 21.05 18.78
C LEU A 11 -6.10 20.78 17.33
N GLY A 12 -6.01 21.83 16.51
CA GLY A 12 -6.15 21.74 15.06
C GLY A 12 -4.84 21.39 14.33
N ILE A 13 -4.98 21.07 13.05
CA ILE A 13 -3.83 20.76 12.17
C ILE A 13 -3.08 22.04 11.80
N SER A 14 -3.83 23.08 11.41
CA SER A 14 -3.32 24.37 10.98
C SER A 14 -3.07 25.35 12.13
N SER A 15 -3.73 25.15 13.27
CA SER A 15 -3.63 26.05 14.43
C SER A 15 -3.98 25.34 15.73
N ILE A 16 -3.50 25.91 16.83
CA ILE A 16 -3.84 25.51 18.19
C ILE A 16 -4.52 26.70 18.86
N GLY A 17 -5.79 26.56 19.20
CA GLY A 17 -6.48 27.48 20.09
C GLY A 17 -6.14 27.17 21.53
N TRP A 18 -6.01 28.21 22.36
CA TRP A 18 -5.81 28.03 23.80
C TRP A 18 -6.58 29.07 24.61
N ALA A 19 -7.03 28.67 25.79
CA ALA A 19 -7.66 29.56 26.77
C ALA A 19 -7.23 29.16 28.18
N TYR A 20 -6.73 30.13 28.93
CA TYR A 20 -6.37 29.99 30.34
C TYR A 20 -7.45 30.68 31.18
N VAL A 21 -8.10 29.92 32.05
CA VAL A 21 -9.23 30.36 32.88
C VAL A 21 -8.98 30.00 34.33
N GLN A 22 -9.66 30.71 35.21
CA GLN A 22 -9.67 30.43 36.64
C GLN A 22 -11.09 30.02 37.03
N GLU A 23 -11.22 28.85 37.66
CA GLU A 23 -12.50 28.27 38.10
C GLU A 23 -12.52 28.14 39.63
N ASP A 24 -13.54 28.71 40.27
CA ASP A 24 -13.87 28.53 41.68
C ASP A 24 -15.00 27.50 41.82
N SER A 25 -14.61 26.30 42.23
CA SER A 25 -15.51 25.15 42.36
C SER A 25 -16.67 25.36 43.36
N LYS A 26 -16.56 26.30 44.29
CA LYS A 26 -17.62 26.59 45.28
C LYS A 26 -18.48 27.78 44.89
N ASN A 27 -17.95 28.72 44.11
CA ASN A 27 -18.66 29.93 43.76
C ASN A 27 -18.41 30.28 42.28
N PRO A 28 -19.21 29.72 41.35
CA PRO A 28 -19.03 29.93 39.90
C PRO A 28 -19.06 31.39 39.46
N GLU A 29 -19.63 32.30 40.26
CA GLU A 29 -19.60 33.75 40.02
C GLU A 29 -18.18 34.35 40.05
N ASN A 30 -17.23 33.68 40.72
CA ASN A 30 -15.82 34.09 40.78
C ASN A 30 -14.98 33.58 39.60
N ASN A 31 -15.57 32.81 38.69
CA ASN A 31 -14.88 32.29 37.51
C ASN A 31 -14.48 33.45 36.60
N LYS A 32 -13.30 33.38 35.99
CA LYS A 32 -12.82 34.43 35.07
C LYS A 32 -11.96 33.91 33.94
N ILE A 33 -12.00 34.62 32.83
CA ILE A 33 -11.11 34.43 31.68
C ILE A 33 -9.81 35.19 31.97
N ILE A 34 -8.66 34.52 31.94
CA ILE A 34 -7.36 35.18 32.14
C ILE A 34 -6.81 35.64 30.80
N LYS A 35 -6.65 34.70 29.86
CA LYS A 35 -6.20 35.00 28.49
C LYS A 35 -6.61 33.87 27.55
N LEU A 36 -6.78 34.21 26.27
CA LEU A 36 -6.98 33.25 25.19
C LEU A 36 -6.21 33.70 23.95
N GLY A 37 -5.92 32.77 23.06
CA GLY A 37 -5.14 33.06 21.86
C GLY A 37 -5.13 31.92 20.85
N VAL A 38 -4.45 32.17 19.72
CA VAL A 38 -4.31 31.21 18.62
C VAL A 38 -2.85 31.12 18.22
N ARG A 39 -2.30 29.91 18.20
CA ARG A 39 -0.97 29.62 17.66
C ARG A 39 -1.11 28.95 16.29
N VAL A 40 -0.69 29.62 15.23
CA VAL A 40 -0.70 29.03 13.87
C VAL A 40 0.48 28.07 13.70
N ASN A 41 0.21 26.87 13.20
CA ASN A 41 1.23 25.86 12.93
C ASN A 41 1.98 26.18 11.62
N PRO A 42 3.33 26.19 11.61
CA PRO A 42 4.12 26.53 10.42
C PRO A 42 4.23 25.34 9.47
N LEU A 43 3.13 24.99 8.79
CA LEU A 43 3.08 23.97 7.74
C LEU A 43 3.26 24.62 6.36
N THR A 44 4.02 23.97 5.47
CA THR A 44 4.04 24.37 4.05
C THR A 44 2.70 24.03 3.39
N VAL A 45 2.36 24.71 2.29
CA VAL A 45 1.11 24.44 1.54
C VAL A 45 1.04 22.96 1.14
N ASP A 46 2.14 22.40 0.65
CA ASP A 46 2.20 20.98 0.31
C ASP A 46 2.09 20.05 1.52
N GLU A 47 2.70 20.37 2.66
CA GLU A 47 2.56 19.53 3.87
C GLU A 47 1.14 19.55 4.41
N GLN A 48 0.52 20.73 4.42
CA GLN A 48 -0.85 20.93 4.84
C GLN A 48 -1.80 20.18 3.89
N LEU A 49 -1.74 20.48 2.58
CA LEU A 49 -2.56 19.82 1.56
C LEU A 49 -2.33 18.31 1.51
N ASN A 50 -1.08 17.82 1.60
CA ASN A 50 -0.84 16.37 1.56
C ASN A 50 -1.27 15.66 2.86
N PHE A 51 -1.25 16.35 4.01
CA PHE A 51 -1.72 15.81 5.28
C PHE A 51 -3.26 15.77 5.34
N GLU A 52 -3.91 16.84 4.88
CA GLU A 52 -5.38 16.99 4.77
C GLU A 52 -5.94 16.07 3.68
N LYS A 53 -5.36 16.09 2.47
CA LYS A 53 -5.59 15.07 1.41
C LYS A 53 -4.98 13.73 1.75
N GLY A 54 -4.49 13.54 2.96
CA GLY A 54 -4.32 12.24 3.51
C GLY A 54 -3.36 11.27 2.84
N LYS A 55 -2.48 11.76 1.96
CA LYS A 55 -1.58 10.90 1.22
C LYS A 55 -0.74 10.09 2.21
N PRO A 56 -0.77 8.74 2.16
CA PRO A 56 0.14 7.92 2.95
C PRO A 56 1.60 8.20 2.56
N ILE A 57 1.77 8.70 1.33
CA ILE A 57 3.01 9.21 0.77
C ILE A 57 3.32 10.54 1.47
N THR A 58 3.98 10.44 2.61
CA THR A 58 4.72 11.55 3.20
C THR A 58 5.58 12.22 2.11
N THR A 59 5.88 13.51 2.21
CA THR A 59 6.90 14.18 1.37
C THR A 59 8.22 13.38 1.35
N ASN A 60 8.50 12.58 2.39
CA ASN A 60 9.62 11.65 2.49
C ASN A 60 9.54 10.44 1.54
N ALA A 61 8.36 9.99 1.13
CA ALA A 61 8.20 8.87 0.20
C ALA A 61 8.59 9.27 -1.24
N GLY A 62 8.13 10.43 -1.73
CA GLY A 62 8.61 11.01 -3.00
C GLY A 62 10.13 11.23 -2.98
N ARG A 63 10.66 11.78 -1.87
CA ARG A 63 12.11 11.90 -1.66
C ARG A 63 12.83 10.53 -1.67
N THR A 64 12.19 9.48 -1.16
CA THR A 64 12.74 8.11 -1.11
C THR A 64 12.76 7.47 -2.48
N LEU A 65 11.71 7.61 -3.29
CA LEU A 65 11.66 7.16 -4.69
C LEU A 65 12.75 7.85 -5.51
N ALA A 66 12.82 9.18 -5.45
CA ALA A 66 13.85 9.94 -6.16
C ALA A 66 15.27 9.57 -5.68
N ARG A 67 15.46 9.30 -4.38
CA ARG A 67 16.73 8.78 -3.83
C ARG A 67 17.06 7.38 -4.36
N SER A 68 16.07 6.51 -4.50
CA SER A 68 16.25 5.16 -5.06
C SER A 68 16.68 5.24 -6.52
N ALA A 69 15.97 6.03 -7.34
CA ALA A 69 16.31 6.28 -8.73
C ALA A 69 17.73 6.84 -8.90
N ARG A 70 18.09 7.86 -8.11
CA ARG A 70 19.46 8.43 -8.10
C ARG A 70 20.52 7.40 -7.74
N ARG A 71 20.28 6.56 -6.71
CA ARG A 71 21.22 5.49 -6.33
C ARG A 71 21.38 4.45 -7.44
N ASN A 72 20.30 4.06 -8.09
CA ASN A 72 20.35 3.10 -9.20
C ASN A 72 21.13 3.67 -10.38
N LEU A 73 20.88 4.93 -10.75
CA LEU A 73 21.63 5.63 -11.79
C LEU A 73 23.11 5.78 -11.42
N GLN A 74 23.42 6.21 -10.19
CA GLN A 74 24.80 6.35 -9.71
C GLN A 74 25.54 5.01 -9.72
N ARG A 75 24.91 3.92 -9.26
CA ARG A 75 25.50 2.58 -9.26
C ARG A 75 25.73 2.06 -10.67
N PHE A 76 24.82 2.35 -11.60
CA PHE A 76 25.00 2.05 -13.02
C PHE A 76 26.20 2.81 -13.58
N LYS A 77 26.28 4.14 -13.37
CA LYS A 77 27.41 4.97 -13.81
C LYS A 77 28.74 4.48 -13.22
N LEU A 78 28.79 4.21 -11.91
CA LEU A 78 30.00 3.73 -11.24
C LEU A 78 30.45 2.37 -11.79
N ARG A 79 29.53 1.41 -11.91
CA ARG A 79 29.86 0.11 -12.52
C ARG A 79 30.34 0.23 -13.95
N ARG A 80 29.75 1.14 -14.74
CA ARG A 80 30.17 1.39 -16.12
C ARG A 80 31.56 2.03 -16.16
N SER A 81 31.85 2.99 -15.29
CA SER A 81 33.17 3.60 -15.16
C SER A 81 34.22 2.57 -14.79
N ASN A 82 33.98 1.79 -13.73
CA ASN A 82 34.91 0.74 -13.30
C ASN A 82 35.15 -0.29 -14.41
N LEU A 83 34.12 -0.65 -15.17
CA LEU A 83 34.28 -1.54 -16.32
C LEU A 83 35.21 -0.91 -17.38
N ILE A 84 34.96 0.34 -17.77
CA ILE A 84 35.81 1.06 -18.74
C ILE A 84 37.26 1.15 -18.23
N ASP A 85 37.45 1.48 -16.95
CA ASP A 85 38.78 1.61 -16.34
C ASP A 85 39.55 0.28 -16.35
N VAL A 86 38.87 -0.82 -16.00
CA VAL A 86 39.47 -2.17 -16.03
C VAL A 86 39.78 -2.60 -17.47
N LEU A 87 38.90 -2.32 -18.43
CA LEU A 87 39.15 -2.64 -19.85
C LEU A 87 40.33 -1.83 -20.41
N LYS A 88 40.48 -0.55 -20.03
CA LYS A 88 41.64 0.27 -20.41
C LYS A 88 42.94 -0.25 -19.80
N LYS A 89 42.95 -0.58 -18.51
CA LYS A 89 44.14 -1.11 -17.81
C LYS A 89 44.66 -2.40 -18.40
N ASN A 90 43.77 -3.23 -18.95
CA ASN A 90 44.11 -4.50 -19.58
C ASN A 90 44.25 -4.39 -21.11
N ASN A 91 44.39 -3.18 -21.66
CA ASN A 91 44.56 -2.91 -23.10
C ASN A 91 43.45 -3.43 -24.02
N ILE A 92 42.26 -3.72 -23.48
CA ILE A 92 41.08 -4.15 -24.25
C ILE A 92 40.38 -2.94 -24.90
N LEU A 93 40.49 -1.77 -24.27
CA LEU A 93 39.87 -0.53 -24.75
C LEU A 93 40.91 0.60 -24.82
N LYS A 94 41.05 1.23 -25.98
CA LYS A 94 41.91 2.40 -26.20
C LYS A 94 41.14 3.70 -25.99
N GLU A 95 41.84 4.80 -25.72
CA GLU A 95 41.24 6.15 -25.62
C GLU A 95 40.52 6.59 -26.90
N THR A 96 41.03 6.17 -28.07
CA THR A 96 40.49 6.52 -29.39
C THR A 96 39.26 5.73 -29.80
N ASP A 97 38.91 4.66 -29.07
CA ASP A 97 37.86 3.74 -29.46
C ASP A 97 36.46 4.33 -29.21
N LEU A 98 35.58 4.22 -30.21
CA LEU A 98 34.21 4.70 -30.13
C LEU A 98 33.31 3.67 -29.43
N LEU A 99 32.64 4.11 -28.36
CA LEU A 99 31.72 3.28 -27.57
C LEU A 99 30.26 3.37 -28.01
N ALA A 100 29.98 4.03 -29.15
CA ALA A 100 28.66 4.26 -29.69
C ALA A 100 28.58 3.83 -31.17
N GLU A 101 27.37 3.57 -31.64
CA GLU A 101 27.08 3.33 -33.05
C GLU A 101 27.24 4.66 -33.82
N VAL A 102 28.12 4.68 -34.81
CA VAL A 102 28.38 5.82 -35.69
C VAL A 102 28.41 5.37 -37.14
N GLY A 103 27.89 6.21 -38.04
CA GLY A 103 27.89 5.95 -39.48
C GLY A 103 26.51 5.59 -40.06
N LYS A 104 26.45 5.46 -41.39
CA LYS A 104 25.25 4.97 -42.09
C LYS A 104 25.09 3.47 -41.83
N ASN A 105 23.85 3.00 -41.66
CA ASN A 105 23.50 1.60 -41.40
C ASN A 105 24.07 1.00 -40.11
N SER A 106 24.46 1.82 -39.13
CA SER A 106 24.96 1.32 -37.83
C SER A 106 23.85 0.86 -36.87
N THR A 107 22.58 0.99 -37.25
CA THR A 107 21.43 0.66 -36.41
C THR A 107 21.47 -0.80 -35.99
N PHE A 108 21.50 -1.05 -34.68
CA PHE A 108 21.58 -2.39 -34.06
C PHE A 108 22.93 -3.09 -34.19
N GLN A 109 23.97 -2.44 -34.72
CA GLN A 109 25.31 -3.02 -34.85
C GLN A 109 25.84 -3.60 -33.52
N THR A 110 25.58 -2.94 -32.38
CA THR A 110 26.05 -3.46 -31.08
C THR A 110 25.34 -4.76 -30.69
N GLN A 111 24.08 -4.95 -31.10
CA GLN A 111 23.34 -6.19 -30.87
C GLN A 111 23.83 -7.30 -31.80
N GLU A 112 24.13 -6.96 -33.05
CA GLU A 112 24.77 -7.87 -34.00
C GLU A 112 26.11 -8.37 -33.47
N LEU A 113 27.00 -7.45 -33.05
CA LEU A 113 28.30 -7.78 -32.48
C LEU A 113 28.16 -8.66 -31.24
N ARG A 114 27.18 -8.39 -30.37
CA ARG A 114 26.91 -9.22 -29.19
C ARG A 114 26.52 -10.64 -29.56
N ALA A 115 25.71 -10.82 -30.60
CA ALA A 115 25.36 -12.14 -31.12
C ALA A 115 26.57 -12.83 -31.77
N LYS A 116 27.35 -12.10 -32.56
CA LYS A 116 28.56 -12.58 -33.25
C LYS A 116 29.64 -13.04 -32.26
N ALA A 117 29.86 -12.28 -31.18
CA ALA A 117 30.89 -12.55 -30.17
C ALA A 117 30.77 -13.91 -29.46
N ALA A 118 29.57 -14.52 -29.47
CA ALA A 118 29.35 -15.84 -28.91
C ALA A 118 29.92 -16.98 -29.79
N LYS A 119 30.11 -16.72 -31.09
CA LYS A 119 30.46 -17.71 -32.11
C LYS A 119 31.77 -17.44 -32.83
N GLU A 120 32.08 -16.18 -33.10
CA GLU A 120 33.18 -15.76 -33.95
C GLU A 120 34.05 -14.73 -33.24
N GLN A 121 35.30 -14.58 -33.69
CA GLN A 121 36.18 -13.52 -33.23
C GLN A 121 35.59 -12.15 -33.57
N ILE A 122 35.66 -11.24 -32.61
CA ILE A 122 35.41 -9.80 -32.80
C ILE A 122 36.60 -9.00 -32.28
N GLU A 123 36.70 -7.74 -32.67
CA GLU A 123 37.78 -6.86 -32.22
C GLU A 123 37.65 -6.54 -30.72
N LEU A 124 38.77 -6.26 -30.04
CA LEU A 124 38.77 -5.95 -28.60
C LEU A 124 37.89 -4.73 -28.26
N SER A 125 37.89 -3.72 -29.12
CA SER A 125 37.04 -2.53 -28.97
C SER A 125 35.55 -2.84 -29.14
N GLU A 126 35.20 -3.78 -30.02
CA GLU A 126 33.84 -4.29 -30.19
C GLU A 126 33.42 -5.14 -28.99
N PHE A 127 34.33 -5.98 -28.48
CA PHE A 127 34.10 -6.78 -27.28
C PHE A 127 33.82 -5.89 -26.06
N ALA A 128 34.54 -4.76 -25.92
CA ALA A 128 34.24 -3.75 -24.91
C ALA A 128 32.80 -3.19 -25.05
N ARG A 129 32.32 -2.93 -26.28
CA ARG A 129 30.92 -2.49 -26.53
C ARG A 129 29.90 -3.54 -26.09
N VAL A 130 30.19 -4.82 -26.35
CA VAL A 130 29.35 -5.96 -25.92
C VAL A 130 29.27 -6.04 -24.40
N LEU A 131 30.40 -5.99 -23.69
CA LEU A 131 30.44 -5.98 -22.23
C LEU A 131 29.70 -4.79 -21.64
N LEU A 132 29.79 -3.62 -22.27
CA LEU A 132 29.07 -2.41 -21.87
C LEU A 132 27.55 -2.53 -22.07
N LEU A 133 27.10 -3.34 -23.02
CA LEU A 133 25.68 -3.64 -23.24
C LEU A 133 25.14 -4.61 -22.18
N ILE A 134 25.86 -5.69 -21.86
CA ILE A 134 25.54 -6.61 -20.74
C ILE A 134 25.57 -5.84 -19.40
N ASN A 135 26.53 -4.93 -19.21
CA ASN A 135 26.56 -4.05 -18.04
C ASN A 135 25.28 -3.20 -17.91
N LYS A 136 24.72 -2.72 -19.02
CA LYS A 136 23.46 -1.95 -19.02
C LYS A 136 22.25 -2.83 -18.72
N LYS A 137 22.25 -4.08 -19.18
CA LYS A 137 21.16 -5.06 -19.06
C LYS A 137 21.71 -6.38 -18.53
N ARG A 138 21.61 -6.61 -17.21
CA ARG A 138 22.25 -7.74 -16.50
C ARG A 138 21.25 -8.73 -15.85
N GLY A 139 20.06 -8.82 -16.42
CA GLY A 139 18.99 -9.72 -15.98
C GLY A 139 18.33 -9.39 -14.63
N TYR A 140 17.18 -10.04 -14.41
CA TYR A 140 16.43 -10.06 -13.16
C TYR A 140 17.01 -11.10 -12.20
N ARG A 141 17.02 -10.80 -10.90
CA ARG A 141 17.41 -11.75 -9.85
C ARG A 141 16.29 -11.84 -8.84
N SER A 142 15.74 -13.04 -8.68
CA SER A 142 14.69 -13.33 -7.71
C SER A 142 15.20 -13.24 -6.27
N SER A 143 14.30 -12.99 -5.33
CA SER A 143 14.55 -13.07 -3.89
C SER A 143 13.37 -13.74 -3.18
N ARG A 144 13.66 -14.71 -2.32
CA ARG A 144 12.64 -15.48 -1.58
C ARG A 144 11.72 -14.58 -0.75
N LYS A 145 12.27 -13.51 -0.17
CA LYS A 145 11.53 -12.55 0.67
C LYS A 145 10.76 -11.48 -0.11
N ALA A 146 10.89 -11.47 -1.43
CA ALA A 146 10.24 -10.50 -2.32
C ALA A 146 9.06 -11.11 -3.10
N LYS A 147 8.66 -12.36 -2.82
CA LYS A 147 7.49 -13.01 -3.45
C LYS A 147 6.24 -12.15 -3.19
N ASN A 148 5.86 -11.36 -4.17
CA ASN A 148 4.52 -10.81 -4.31
C ASN A 148 3.71 -11.83 -5.09
N ASP A 149 2.46 -12.08 -4.68
CA ASP A 149 1.59 -13.06 -5.36
C ASP A 149 1.37 -12.73 -6.85
N GLU A 150 1.56 -11.46 -7.25
CA GLU A 150 1.50 -11.00 -8.64
C GLU A 150 2.66 -11.50 -9.53
N GLU A 151 3.79 -11.96 -8.96
CA GLU A 151 4.99 -12.35 -9.73
C GLU A 151 4.95 -13.82 -10.23
N GLY A 152 4.07 -14.68 -9.67
CA GLY A 152 3.95 -16.10 -10.01
C GLY A 152 5.01 -17.00 -9.37
N GLN A 153 5.05 -18.29 -9.74
CA GLN A 153 6.05 -19.26 -9.26
C GLN A 153 7.19 -19.47 -10.27
N ILE A 154 8.40 -19.74 -9.76
CA ILE A 154 9.56 -20.11 -10.58
C ILE A 154 9.49 -21.60 -10.84
N VAL A 155 9.58 -22.01 -12.10
CA VAL A 155 9.74 -23.42 -12.49
C VAL A 155 11.23 -23.69 -12.68
N ASP A 156 11.80 -24.54 -11.83
CA ASP A 156 13.18 -25.05 -11.95
C ASP A 156 13.16 -26.47 -12.54
N GLY A 157 12.80 -26.54 -13.82
CA GLY A 157 12.48 -27.79 -14.52
C GLY A 157 13.39 -28.13 -15.69
N MET A 158 14.57 -27.51 -15.84
CA MET A 158 15.38 -27.65 -17.06
C MET A 158 15.78 -29.11 -17.36
N ALA A 159 16.12 -29.90 -16.33
CA ALA A 159 16.43 -31.32 -16.49
C ALA A 159 15.23 -32.14 -17.00
N VAL A 160 14.02 -31.78 -16.54
CA VAL A 160 12.76 -32.40 -16.98
C VAL A 160 12.47 -32.01 -18.41
N ALA A 161 12.56 -30.72 -18.74
CA ALA A 161 12.36 -30.24 -20.10
C ALA A 161 13.34 -30.92 -21.08
N LYS A 162 14.62 -31.05 -20.70
CA LYS A 162 15.64 -31.73 -21.52
C LYS A 162 15.20 -33.15 -21.86
N LYS A 163 14.76 -33.90 -20.86
CA LYS A 163 14.27 -35.26 -21.03
C LYS A 163 13.02 -35.33 -21.92
N LEU A 164 12.05 -34.43 -21.73
CA LEU A 164 10.86 -34.33 -22.59
C LEU A 164 11.25 -34.13 -24.07
N TYR A 165 12.22 -33.25 -24.32
CA TYR A 165 12.67 -32.95 -25.67
C TYR A 165 13.46 -34.10 -26.31
N GLU A 166 14.44 -34.68 -25.59
CA GLU A 166 15.30 -35.76 -26.10
C GLU A 166 14.53 -37.05 -26.39
N GLU A 167 13.54 -37.38 -25.55
CA GLU A 167 12.72 -38.59 -25.68
C GLU A 167 11.41 -38.31 -26.46
N ASN A 168 11.21 -37.08 -26.96
CA ASN A 168 10.00 -36.61 -27.64
C ASN A 168 8.69 -36.91 -26.87
N LEU A 169 8.74 -36.78 -25.56
CA LEU A 169 7.63 -37.05 -24.64
C LEU A 169 6.86 -35.76 -24.35
N THR A 170 5.55 -35.89 -24.24
CA THR A 170 4.71 -34.86 -23.60
C THR A 170 4.85 -34.92 -22.07
N PRO A 171 4.59 -33.81 -21.35
CA PRO A 171 4.49 -33.82 -19.88
C PRO A 171 3.60 -34.94 -19.34
N GLY A 172 2.49 -35.25 -20.01
CA GLY A 172 1.58 -36.35 -19.69
C GLY A 172 2.21 -37.72 -19.83
N GLU A 173 2.84 -38.02 -20.97
CA GLU A 173 3.55 -39.29 -21.20
C GLU A 173 4.67 -39.50 -20.19
N TYR A 174 5.50 -38.48 -19.95
CA TYR A 174 6.60 -38.57 -18.99
C TYR A 174 6.09 -38.75 -17.56
N SER A 175 5.05 -38.01 -17.18
CA SER A 175 4.42 -38.15 -15.87
C SER A 175 3.84 -39.55 -15.67
N TYR A 176 3.24 -40.14 -16.71
CA TYR A 176 2.73 -41.50 -16.65
C TYR A 176 3.87 -42.53 -16.48
N GLN A 177 4.97 -42.40 -17.21
CA GLN A 177 6.16 -43.25 -17.03
C GLN A 177 6.71 -43.17 -15.60
N LEU A 178 6.78 -41.96 -15.03
CA LEU A 178 7.24 -41.77 -13.65
C LEU A 178 6.31 -42.45 -12.65
N LEU A 179 4.99 -42.39 -12.86
CA LEU A 179 4.00 -43.07 -12.02
C LEU A 179 4.13 -44.60 -12.13
N GLN A 180 4.37 -45.15 -13.33
CA GLN A 180 4.64 -46.57 -13.52
C GLN A 180 5.92 -47.04 -12.81
N GLN A 181 6.94 -46.18 -12.74
CA GLN A 181 8.17 -46.41 -11.97
C GLN A 181 7.97 -46.26 -10.44
N GLY A 182 6.74 -46.08 -9.98
CA GLY A 182 6.39 -45.92 -8.57
C GLY A 182 6.68 -44.52 -8.01
N LYS A 183 7.06 -43.53 -8.83
CA LYS A 183 7.25 -42.16 -8.36
C LYS A 183 5.91 -41.46 -8.16
N LYS A 184 5.64 -41.05 -6.92
CA LYS A 184 4.34 -40.47 -6.54
C LYS A 184 4.26 -38.96 -6.77
N GLN A 185 5.40 -38.27 -6.72
CA GLN A 185 5.52 -36.85 -7.02
C GLN A 185 5.98 -36.65 -8.46
N LEU A 186 5.28 -35.76 -9.14
CA LEU A 186 5.56 -35.37 -10.51
C LEU A 186 6.32 -34.04 -10.52
N PRO A 187 7.21 -33.82 -11.48
CA PRO A 187 7.89 -32.54 -11.62
C PRO A 187 6.93 -31.44 -12.10
N ASP A 188 7.32 -30.19 -11.84
CA ASP A 188 6.68 -29.04 -12.48
C ASP A 188 7.14 -28.91 -13.94
N PHE A 189 6.25 -28.45 -14.79
CA PHE A 189 6.49 -28.27 -16.22
C PHE A 189 6.42 -26.80 -16.60
N TYR A 190 7.20 -26.41 -17.62
CA TYR A 190 7.10 -25.07 -18.16
C TYR A 190 5.76 -24.87 -18.86
N ARG A 191 5.23 -23.66 -18.81
CA ARG A 191 3.94 -23.31 -19.42
C ARG A 191 3.93 -23.63 -20.90
N SER A 192 5.03 -23.35 -21.61
CA SER A 192 5.12 -23.67 -23.04
C SER A 192 5.13 -25.19 -23.34
N ASP A 193 5.62 -26.05 -22.44
CA ASP A 193 5.52 -27.53 -22.64
C ASP A 193 4.09 -28.01 -22.45
N LEU A 194 3.40 -27.50 -21.44
CA LEU A 194 1.99 -27.80 -21.17
C LEU A 194 1.09 -27.31 -22.30
N GLN A 195 1.41 -26.14 -22.87
CA GLN A 195 0.68 -25.60 -24.02
C GLN A 195 0.93 -26.46 -25.27
N ALA A 196 2.18 -26.84 -25.55
CA ALA A 196 2.51 -27.70 -26.69
C ALA A 196 1.83 -29.07 -26.58
N GLU A 197 1.72 -29.63 -25.38
CA GLU A 197 0.94 -30.84 -25.13
C GLU A 197 -0.56 -30.64 -25.37
N PHE A 198 -1.13 -29.55 -24.86
CA PHE A 198 -2.53 -29.20 -25.11
C PHE A 198 -2.81 -29.15 -26.61
N ASP A 199 -1.94 -28.47 -27.36
CA ASP A 199 -2.05 -28.29 -28.80
C ASP A 199 -1.90 -29.63 -29.54
N LYS A 200 -0.93 -30.47 -29.15
CA LYS A 200 -0.71 -31.79 -29.73
C LYS A 200 -1.92 -32.72 -29.51
N ILE A 201 -2.50 -32.70 -28.31
CA ILE A 201 -3.72 -33.47 -28.00
C ILE A 201 -4.90 -32.92 -28.80
N TRP A 202 -5.06 -31.60 -28.84
CA TRP A 202 -6.13 -30.95 -29.59
C TRP A 202 -6.09 -31.31 -31.07
N ASP A 203 -4.93 -31.15 -31.71
CA ASP A 203 -4.75 -31.41 -33.14
C ASP A 203 -4.90 -32.88 -33.49
N PHE A 204 -4.49 -33.80 -32.60
CA PHE A 204 -4.68 -35.24 -32.79
C PHE A 204 -6.16 -35.63 -32.68
N GLN A 205 -6.85 -35.22 -31.61
CA GLN A 205 -8.26 -35.56 -31.38
C GLN A 205 -9.20 -34.91 -32.42
N LYS A 206 -8.83 -33.72 -32.92
CA LYS A 206 -9.57 -33.02 -33.99
C LYS A 206 -9.69 -33.84 -35.27
N GLN A 207 -8.76 -34.76 -35.55
CA GLN A 207 -8.81 -35.60 -36.75
C GLN A 207 -10.04 -36.52 -36.77
N PHE A 208 -10.55 -36.89 -35.59
CA PHE A 208 -11.68 -37.81 -35.44
C PHE A 208 -13.02 -37.09 -35.28
N ASN A 209 -13.03 -35.88 -34.72
CA ASN A 209 -14.25 -35.11 -34.44
C ASN A 209 -14.12 -33.63 -34.87
N PRO A 210 -13.83 -33.32 -36.15
CA PRO A 210 -13.49 -31.95 -36.59
C PRO A 210 -14.60 -30.93 -36.38
N GLU A 211 -15.87 -31.36 -36.37
CA GLU A 211 -17.03 -30.48 -36.17
C GLU A 211 -17.13 -29.93 -34.74
N ILE A 212 -16.67 -30.71 -33.75
CA ILE A 212 -16.68 -30.33 -32.34
C ILE A 212 -15.43 -29.49 -32.00
N PHE A 213 -14.27 -29.85 -32.57
CA PHE A 213 -12.98 -29.19 -32.34
C PHE A 213 -12.79 -27.92 -33.18
N SER A 214 -13.63 -26.92 -32.93
CA SER A 214 -13.61 -25.63 -33.62
C SER A 214 -12.59 -24.64 -33.03
N HIS A 215 -12.13 -23.67 -33.85
CA HIS A 215 -11.26 -22.59 -33.39
C HIS A 215 -11.89 -21.77 -32.27
N GLU A 216 -13.22 -21.63 -32.27
CA GLU A 216 -13.97 -20.96 -31.21
C GLU A 216 -13.92 -21.73 -29.89
N LEU A 217 -14.10 -23.06 -29.92
CA LEU A 217 -13.98 -23.89 -28.72
C LEU A 217 -12.55 -23.88 -28.19
N TYR A 218 -11.53 -24.00 -29.06
CA TYR A 218 -10.13 -23.87 -28.67
C TYR A 218 -9.87 -22.54 -27.94
N GLY A 219 -10.33 -21.42 -28.51
CA GLY A 219 -10.20 -20.10 -27.90
C GLY A 219 -10.93 -19.98 -26.56
N ARG A 220 -12.08 -20.66 -26.38
CA ARG A 220 -12.81 -20.70 -25.11
C ARG A 220 -12.09 -21.50 -24.04
N LEU A 221 -11.34 -22.56 -24.39
CA LEU A 221 -10.62 -23.37 -23.41
C LEU A 221 -9.33 -22.71 -22.92
N GLN A 222 -8.76 -21.78 -23.69
CA GLN A 222 -7.52 -21.08 -23.34
C GLN A 222 -7.65 -20.26 -22.04
N GLY A 223 -6.73 -20.49 -21.09
CA GLY A 223 -6.66 -19.74 -19.82
C GLY A 223 -7.82 -20.02 -18.84
N LYS A 224 -8.55 -21.12 -19.00
CA LYS A 224 -9.61 -21.56 -18.08
C LYS A 224 -9.05 -22.44 -16.97
N ASN A 225 -9.58 -22.36 -15.75
CA ASN A 225 -9.22 -23.27 -14.65
C ASN A 225 -9.88 -24.65 -14.79
N ARG A 226 -9.57 -25.57 -13.87
CA ARG A 226 -10.09 -26.95 -13.87
C ARG A 226 -11.63 -27.02 -14.01
N ASN A 227 -12.36 -26.30 -13.16
CA ASN A 227 -13.84 -26.35 -13.18
C ASN A 227 -14.44 -25.65 -14.41
N ALA A 228 -13.85 -24.54 -14.83
CA ALA A 228 -14.32 -23.80 -16.01
C ALA A 228 -14.06 -24.59 -17.30
N THR A 229 -12.94 -25.32 -17.39
CA THR A 229 -12.63 -26.18 -18.53
C THR A 229 -13.68 -27.28 -18.69
N TRP A 230 -14.05 -27.96 -17.61
CA TRP A 230 -15.13 -28.95 -17.62
C TRP A 230 -16.44 -28.35 -18.14
N LYS A 231 -16.82 -27.18 -17.62
CA LYS A 231 -18.08 -26.51 -17.98
C LYS A 231 -18.13 -26.06 -19.44
N GLU A 232 -17.02 -25.61 -20.02
CA GLU A 232 -16.95 -25.26 -21.44
C GLU A 232 -17.07 -26.50 -22.35
N LEU A 233 -16.66 -27.68 -21.84
CA LEU A 233 -16.74 -28.96 -22.56
C LEU A 233 -18.06 -29.69 -22.33
N GLU A 234 -18.78 -29.42 -21.23
CA GLU A 234 -20.02 -30.11 -20.85
C GLU A 234 -21.05 -30.20 -21.98
N ILE A 235 -21.30 -29.09 -22.68
CA ILE A 235 -22.26 -29.04 -23.79
C ILE A 235 -21.66 -29.64 -25.07
N PRO A 236 -20.47 -29.20 -25.57
CA PRO A 236 -19.91 -29.76 -26.79
C PRO A 236 -19.65 -31.27 -26.74
N PHE A 237 -19.30 -31.81 -25.56
CA PHE A 237 -18.94 -33.21 -25.38
C PHE A 237 -20.10 -34.07 -24.81
N SER A 238 -21.24 -33.47 -24.49
CA SER A 238 -22.38 -34.15 -23.83
C SER A 238 -21.97 -34.93 -22.58
N LEU A 239 -21.28 -34.28 -21.65
CA LEU A 239 -20.71 -34.94 -20.47
C LEU A 239 -21.80 -35.33 -19.45
N VAL A 240 -21.74 -36.58 -18.95
CA VAL A 240 -22.57 -37.20 -17.90
C VAL A 240 -21.75 -37.43 -16.61
N GLY A 241 -20.42 -37.50 -16.72
CA GLY A 241 -19.47 -37.65 -15.61
C GLY A 241 -19.11 -39.10 -15.29
N ILE A 242 -17.81 -39.44 -15.38
CA ILE A 242 -17.30 -40.78 -15.01
C ILE A 242 -16.86 -40.85 -13.54
N LYS A 243 -17.17 -41.97 -12.86
CA LYS A 243 -16.68 -42.26 -11.50
C LYS A 243 -15.43 -43.15 -11.58
N GLN A 244 -14.27 -42.57 -11.29
CA GLN A 244 -13.02 -43.33 -11.13
C GLN A 244 -13.06 -44.17 -9.84
N THR A 245 -12.77 -45.47 -9.93
CA THR A 245 -12.65 -46.41 -8.80
C THR A 245 -11.17 -46.68 -8.47
N GLY A 246 -10.87 -47.28 -7.31
CA GLY A 246 -9.48 -47.58 -6.91
C GLY A 246 -8.80 -46.56 -5.98
N THR A 247 -7.53 -46.83 -5.64
CA THR A 247 -6.71 -45.99 -4.77
C THR A 247 -6.34 -44.67 -5.46
N MET A 248 -5.95 -43.66 -4.69
CA MET A 248 -5.52 -42.37 -5.24
C MET A 248 -4.44 -42.49 -6.32
N GLN A 249 -3.45 -43.35 -6.08
CA GLN A 249 -2.33 -43.52 -6.98
C GLN A 249 -2.80 -44.17 -8.28
N GLU A 250 -3.77 -45.09 -8.21
CA GLU A 250 -4.43 -45.66 -9.38
C GLU A 250 -5.21 -44.59 -10.17
N LYS A 251 -6.01 -43.75 -9.52
CA LYS A 251 -6.74 -42.66 -10.20
C LYS A 251 -5.81 -41.62 -10.83
N LYS A 252 -4.73 -41.27 -10.14
CA LYS A 252 -3.70 -40.36 -10.66
C LYS A 252 -2.99 -41.00 -11.86
N ALA A 253 -2.59 -42.26 -11.74
CA ALA A 253 -1.99 -43.01 -12.84
C ALA A 253 -2.96 -43.13 -14.04
N GLU A 254 -4.25 -43.34 -13.80
CA GLU A 254 -5.29 -43.40 -14.82
C GLU A 254 -5.47 -42.06 -15.55
N LYS A 255 -5.50 -40.93 -14.84
CA LYS A 255 -5.55 -39.59 -15.48
C LYS A 255 -4.35 -39.33 -16.39
N TYR A 256 -3.15 -39.65 -15.90
CA TYR A 256 -1.92 -39.47 -16.68
C TYR A 256 -1.79 -40.52 -17.80
N PHE A 257 -2.38 -41.70 -17.63
CA PHE A 257 -2.55 -42.68 -18.70
C PHE A 257 -3.41 -42.10 -19.82
N TRP A 258 -4.60 -41.55 -19.52
CA TRP A 258 -5.43 -40.90 -20.53
C TRP A 258 -4.70 -39.73 -21.19
N ARG A 259 -4.01 -38.89 -20.42
CA ARG A 259 -3.21 -37.77 -20.95
C ARG A 259 -2.10 -38.26 -21.90
N SER A 260 -1.44 -39.37 -21.56
CA SER A 260 -0.43 -40.03 -22.40
C SER A 260 -1.01 -40.66 -23.67
N GLU A 261 -2.22 -41.21 -23.59
CA GLU A 261 -2.88 -41.88 -24.71
C GLU A 261 -3.59 -40.89 -25.66
N ALA A 262 -3.95 -39.71 -25.17
CA ALA A 262 -4.66 -38.68 -25.92
C ALA A 262 -3.89 -38.16 -27.15
N VAL A 263 -2.58 -38.41 -27.23
CA VAL A 263 -1.74 -38.08 -28.40
C VAL A 263 -1.56 -39.25 -29.38
N LYS A 264 -2.11 -40.43 -29.08
CA LYS A 264 -1.90 -41.70 -29.82
C LYS A 264 -3.18 -42.36 -30.31
N LYS A 265 -4.27 -42.24 -29.55
CA LYS A 265 -5.56 -42.88 -29.87
C LYS A 265 -6.73 -41.94 -29.63
N GLN A 266 -7.83 -42.16 -30.34
CA GLN A 266 -9.09 -41.48 -30.07
C GLN A 266 -9.55 -41.85 -28.66
N LEU A 267 -9.79 -40.85 -27.82
CA LEU A 267 -10.35 -41.05 -26.48
C LEU A 267 -11.84 -40.73 -26.50
N ASP A 268 -12.57 -41.33 -25.57
CA ASP A 268 -13.93 -40.91 -25.29
C ASP A 268 -13.95 -39.49 -24.70
N PHE A 269 -15.05 -38.77 -24.90
CA PHE A 269 -15.13 -37.37 -24.54
C PHE A 269 -15.03 -37.09 -23.03
N GLU A 270 -15.42 -38.04 -22.17
CA GLU A 270 -15.29 -37.89 -20.71
C GLU A 270 -13.82 -37.92 -20.29
N SER A 271 -13.09 -38.95 -20.71
CA SER A 271 -11.66 -39.07 -20.47
C SER A 271 -10.90 -37.87 -21.03
N LEU A 272 -11.28 -37.41 -22.23
CA LEU A 272 -10.65 -36.26 -22.87
C LEU A 272 -10.97 -34.93 -22.17
N ALA A 273 -12.18 -34.77 -21.64
CA ALA A 273 -12.53 -33.61 -20.82
C ALA A 273 -11.67 -33.55 -19.55
N ILE A 274 -11.42 -34.68 -18.88
CA ILE A 274 -10.52 -34.78 -17.72
C ILE A 274 -9.09 -34.39 -18.12
N VAL A 275 -8.60 -34.86 -19.27
CA VAL A 275 -7.26 -34.53 -19.78
C VAL A 275 -7.10 -33.02 -19.97
N PHE A 276 -8.02 -32.36 -20.68
CA PHE A 276 -7.97 -30.91 -20.85
C PHE A 276 -8.11 -30.18 -19.51
N GLN A 277 -8.94 -30.69 -18.59
CA GLN A 277 -9.11 -30.17 -17.23
C GLN A 277 -7.78 -30.08 -16.47
N GLU A 278 -7.00 -31.16 -16.50
CA GLU A 278 -5.73 -31.30 -15.77
C GLU A 278 -4.64 -30.44 -16.42
N ILE A 279 -4.53 -30.43 -17.75
CA ILE A 279 -3.53 -29.58 -18.47
C ILE A 279 -3.81 -28.10 -18.21
N ASN A 280 -5.07 -27.66 -18.32
CA ASN A 280 -5.45 -26.28 -18.04
C ASN A 280 -5.25 -25.89 -16.57
N SER A 281 -5.48 -26.82 -15.63
CA SER A 281 -5.12 -26.62 -14.22
C SER A 281 -3.63 -26.33 -14.07
N ASN A 282 -2.77 -27.14 -14.70
CA ASN A 282 -1.31 -26.95 -14.67
C ASN A 282 -0.88 -25.64 -15.38
N LEU A 283 -1.53 -25.26 -16.48
CA LEU A 283 -1.27 -23.99 -17.19
C LEU A 283 -1.60 -22.75 -16.36
N ASN A 284 -2.66 -22.79 -15.53
CA ASN A 284 -2.98 -21.65 -14.66
C ASN A 284 -1.99 -21.52 -13.50
N ASN A 285 -1.54 -22.65 -12.94
CA ASN A 285 -0.55 -22.65 -11.86
C ASN A 285 0.82 -22.07 -12.31
N SER A 286 1.14 -22.16 -13.60
CA SER A 286 2.38 -21.64 -14.19
C SER A 286 2.28 -20.20 -14.73
N SER A 287 1.14 -19.52 -14.57
CA SER A 287 0.89 -18.18 -15.14
C SER A 287 1.41 -17.04 -14.24
N GLY A 288 2.42 -16.30 -14.70
CA GLY A 288 2.95 -15.14 -13.98
C GLY A 288 4.18 -14.53 -14.66
N TYR A 289 4.63 -13.38 -14.16
CA TYR A 289 5.82 -12.69 -14.65
C TYR A 289 7.06 -13.61 -14.64
N LEU A 290 7.27 -14.38 -13.57
CA LEU A 290 8.40 -15.31 -13.43
C LEU A 290 8.31 -16.52 -14.37
N GLY A 291 7.12 -17.06 -14.61
CA GLY A 291 6.90 -18.14 -15.58
C GLY A 291 7.31 -17.73 -17.00
N ALA A 292 6.96 -16.51 -17.42
CA ALA A 292 7.35 -15.97 -18.73
C ALA A 292 8.86 -15.65 -18.85
N ILE A 293 9.58 -15.49 -17.73
CA ILE A 293 11.05 -15.44 -17.75
C ILE A 293 11.60 -16.86 -17.91
N SER A 294 11.10 -17.82 -17.13
CA SER A 294 11.48 -19.24 -17.18
C SER A 294 11.30 -19.86 -18.57
N ASP A 295 10.17 -19.60 -19.25
CA ASP A 295 9.94 -20.08 -20.63
C ASP A 295 10.99 -19.54 -21.62
N ARG A 296 11.39 -18.27 -21.48
CA ARG A 296 12.42 -17.69 -22.35
C ARG A 296 13.79 -18.29 -22.07
N SER A 297 14.14 -18.54 -20.81
CA SER A 297 15.38 -19.27 -20.47
C SER A 297 15.39 -20.67 -21.06
N LYS A 298 14.25 -21.37 -21.05
CA LYS A 298 14.08 -22.67 -21.71
C LYS A 298 14.28 -22.57 -23.22
N GLU A 299 13.66 -21.58 -23.87
CA GLU A 299 13.81 -21.35 -25.31
C GLU A 299 15.28 -21.11 -25.70
N LEU A 300 16.00 -20.29 -24.94
CA LEU A 300 17.43 -20.05 -25.14
C LEU A 300 18.24 -21.33 -25.08
N TYR A 301 18.00 -22.16 -24.06
CA TYR A 301 18.71 -23.43 -23.86
C TYR A 301 18.51 -24.39 -25.03
N PHE A 302 17.26 -24.67 -25.44
CA PHE A 302 17.00 -25.63 -26.53
C PHE A 302 17.46 -25.14 -27.90
N LYS A 303 17.36 -23.84 -28.16
CA LYS A 303 17.89 -23.28 -29.40
C LYS A 303 19.41 -23.16 -29.38
N ASN A 304 20.06 -23.47 -28.26
CA ASN A 304 21.49 -23.25 -28.01
C ASN A 304 21.90 -21.82 -28.37
N GLN A 305 21.08 -20.86 -27.93
CA GLN A 305 21.22 -19.44 -28.22
C GLN A 305 21.49 -18.65 -26.94
N THR A 306 22.38 -17.68 -27.04
CA THR A 306 22.58 -16.66 -26.02
C THR A 306 21.47 -15.60 -26.07
N VAL A 307 21.32 -14.82 -24.99
CA VAL A 307 20.37 -13.69 -24.93
C VAL A 307 20.59 -12.70 -26.09
N GLY A 308 21.85 -12.43 -26.44
CA GLY A 308 22.23 -11.57 -27.55
C GLY A 308 21.77 -12.09 -28.90
N GLU A 309 22.03 -13.36 -29.20
CA GLU A 309 21.59 -14.01 -30.43
C GLU A 309 20.07 -14.01 -30.57
N TYR A 310 19.35 -14.31 -29.50
CA TYR A 310 17.91 -14.31 -29.48
C TYR A 310 17.31 -12.93 -29.78
N LEU A 311 17.81 -11.88 -29.11
CA LEU A 311 17.33 -10.51 -29.32
C LEU A 311 17.67 -9.98 -30.71
N PHE A 312 18.84 -10.33 -31.24
CA PHE A 312 19.25 -9.92 -32.57
C PHE A 312 18.46 -10.65 -33.66
N HIS A 313 18.16 -11.93 -33.47
CA HIS A 313 17.30 -12.68 -34.38
C HIS A 313 15.92 -12.03 -34.54
N GLN A 314 15.29 -11.58 -33.45
CA GLN A 314 14.03 -10.84 -33.52
C GLN A 314 14.14 -9.54 -34.33
N LEU A 315 15.25 -8.81 -34.19
CA LEU A 315 15.49 -7.58 -34.96
C LEU A 315 15.73 -7.85 -36.44
N LYS A 316 16.38 -8.96 -36.78
CA LYS A 316 16.55 -9.41 -38.17
C LYS A 316 15.21 -9.74 -38.82
N VAL A 317 14.31 -10.40 -38.09
CA VAL A 317 12.96 -10.73 -38.58
C VAL A 317 12.10 -9.47 -38.70
N ASN A 318 12.14 -8.60 -37.69
CA ASN A 318 11.40 -7.34 -37.70
C ASN A 318 12.19 -6.24 -36.96
N PRO A 319 12.75 -5.25 -37.70
CA PRO A 319 13.51 -4.14 -37.12
C PRO A 319 12.73 -3.27 -36.14
N HIS A 320 11.39 -3.29 -36.19
CA HIS A 320 10.52 -2.53 -35.27
C HIS A 320 10.19 -3.29 -33.99
N THR A 321 10.74 -4.50 -33.80
CA THR A 321 10.48 -5.30 -32.61
C THR A 321 10.91 -4.57 -31.34
N LYS A 322 9.97 -4.43 -30.40
CA LYS A 322 10.23 -3.79 -29.12
C LYS A 322 10.96 -4.76 -28.19
N LEU A 323 12.28 -4.59 -28.09
CA LEU A 323 13.11 -5.32 -27.11
C LEU A 323 12.91 -4.82 -25.66
N LYS A 324 12.25 -3.67 -25.49
CA LYS A 324 11.97 -3.09 -24.17
C LYS A 324 10.85 -3.88 -23.46
N ASN A 325 11.11 -4.27 -22.20
CA ASN A 325 10.26 -5.11 -21.34
C ASN A 325 10.38 -6.63 -21.57
N GLN A 326 11.29 -7.08 -22.42
CA GLN A 326 11.70 -8.49 -22.46
C GLN A 326 12.76 -8.72 -21.37
N VAL A 327 12.41 -9.41 -20.26
CA VAL A 327 13.26 -9.51 -19.06
C VAL A 327 13.81 -10.91 -18.89
N PHE A 328 15.11 -11.14 -18.97
CA PHE A 328 15.72 -12.47 -18.78
C PHE A 328 16.22 -12.64 -17.34
N TYR A 329 16.46 -13.88 -16.90
CA TYR A 329 17.11 -14.13 -15.63
C TYR A 329 18.55 -13.65 -15.67
N ARG A 330 19.10 -13.37 -14.50
CA ARG A 330 20.52 -13.05 -14.37
C ARG A 330 21.41 -14.21 -14.83
N GLN A 331 20.96 -15.45 -14.62
CA GLN A 331 21.69 -16.63 -15.05
C GLN A 331 21.86 -16.65 -16.58
N ASP A 332 20.81 -16.38 -17.36
CA ASP A 332 20.91 -16.34 -18.83
C ASP A 332 21.98 -15.35 -19.34
N TYR A 333 22.12 -14.20 -18.66
CA TYR A 333 23.17 -13.23 -18.97
C TYR A 333 24.55 -13.67 -18.48
N LEU A 334 24.63 -14.44 -17.39
CA LEU A 334 25.88 -15.06 -16.95
C LEU A 334 26.32 -16.11 -17.97
N ASP A 335 25.42 -17.00 -18.40
CA ASP A 335 25.70 -18.05 -19.38
C ASP A 335 26.14 -17.45 -20.73
N GLU A 336 25.48 -16.37 -21.18
CA GLU A 336 25.93 -15.59 -22.34
C GLU A 336 27.33 -15.00 -22.12
N PHE A 337 27.59 -14.40 -20.96
CA PHE A 337 28.90 -13.84 -20.66
C PHE A 337 29.99 -14.92 -20.68
N GLU A 338 29.74 -16.07 -20.07
CA GLU A 338 30.64 -17.23 -20.07
C GLU A 338 30.93 -17.68 -21.49
N LYS A 339 29.88 -17.86 -22.31
CA LYS A 339 30.01 -18.29 -23.70
C LYS A 339 30.84 -17.31 -24.53
N ILE A 340 30.55 -16.02 -24.42
CA ILE A 340 31.30 -14.98 -25.14
C ILE A 340 32.75 -14.96 -24.64
N TRP A 341 32.99 -15.01 -23.33
CA TRP A 341 34.34 -14.98 -22.77
C TRP A 341 35.17 -16.16 -23.25
N GLU A 342 34.64 -17.39 -23.18
CA GLU A 342 35.29 -18.61 -23.63
C GLU A 342 35.60 -18.60 -25.14
N THR A 343 34.70 -18.05 -25.96
CA THR A 343 34.95 -17.92 -27.39
C THR A 343 36.05 -16.89 -27.66
N GLN A 344 35.96 -15.70 -27.06
CA GLN A 344 36.91 -14.62 -27.33
C GLN A 344 38.30 -14.89 -26.73
N SER A 345 38.42 -15.58 -25.60
CA SER A 345 39.71 -15.88 -24.97
C SER A 345 40.60 -16.82 -25.79
N LYS A 346 40.03 -17.51 -26.79
CA LYS A 346 40.80 -18.30 -27.76
C LYS A 346 41.60 -17.44 -28.73
N TYR A 347 41.13 -16.21 -28.99
CA TYR A 347 41.70 -15.30 -29.97
C TYR A 347 42.50 -14.17 -29.29
N HIS A 348 42.11 -13.77 -28.08
CA HIS A 348 42.67 -12.62 -27.36
C HIS A 348 43.35 -13.06 -26.07
N LYS A 349 44.67 -12.83 -25.97
CA LYS A 349 45.51 -13.26 -24.83
C LYS A 349 45.27 -12.43 -23.57
N GLU A 350 44.70 -11.24 -23.73
CA GLU A 350 44.36 -10.29 -22.68
C GLU A 350 43.24 -10.82 -21.75
N LEU A 351 42.46 -11.82 -22.21
CA LEU A 351 41.29 -12.33 -21.50
C LEU A 351 41.64 -13.44 -20.50
N THR A 352 42.25 -13.07 -19.37
CA THR A 352 42.64 -14.00 -18.30
C THR A 352 41.49 -14.42 -17.38
N GLN A 353 41.65 -15.52 -16.62
CA GLN A 353 40.64 -15.97 -15.64
C GLN A 353 40.49 -15.01 -14.45
N GLU A 354 41.57 -14.37 -14.03
CA GLU A 354 41.53 -13.34 -12.99
C GLU A 354 40.69 -12.14 -13.44
N LEU A 355 40.93 -11.67 -14.67
CA LEU A 355 40.16 -10.59 -15.28
C LEU A 355 38.68 -10.96 -15.44
N LYS A 356 38.40 -12.21 -15.84
CA LYS A 356 37.04 -12.75 -15.91
C LYS A 356 36.31 -12.61 -14.57
N GLY A 357 36.94 -13.05 -13.48
CA GLY A 357 36.39 -12.94 -12.12
C GLY A 357 36.11 -11.49 -11.72
N GLU A 358 37.04 -10.57 -12.00
CA GLU A 358 36.86 -9.14 -11.73
C GLU A 358 35.69 -8.55 -12.55
N VAL A 359 35.65 -8.78 -13.86
CA VAL A 359 34.62 -8.26 -14.75
C VAL A 359 33.24 -8.85 -14.42
N ARG A 360 33.15 -10.17 -14.26
CA ARG A 360 31.89 -10.88 -14.01
C ARG A 360 31.34 -10.63 -12.61
N ASP A 361 32.11 -10.98 -11.59
CA ASP A 361 31.60 -11.15 -10.22
C ASP A 361 31.64 -9.85 -9.41
N ILE A 362 32.62 -8.99 -9.69
CA ILE A 362 32.83 -7.74 -8.96
C ILE A 362 32.16 -6.55 -9.66
N ILE A 363 32.18 -6.49 -11.00
CA ILE A 363 31.74 -5.32 -11.77
C ILE A 363 30.33 -5.49 -12.36
N ILE A 364 30.12 -6.48 -13.23
CA ILE A 364 28.87 -6.59 -14.01
C ILE A 364 27.73 -7.11 -13.13
N PHE A 365 27.88 -8.29 -12.54
CA PHE A 365 26.78 -9.02 -11.88
C PHE A 365 26.65 -8.76 -10.37
N TYR A 366 27.65 -8.12 -9.76
CA TYR A 366 27.60 -7.73 -8.35
C TYR A 366 26.36 -6.90 -8.01
N GLN A 367 25.62 -7.32 -6.98
CA GLN A 367 24.52 -6.55 -6.40
C GLN A 367 24.69 -6.46 -4.89
N ARG A 368 24.58 -5.24 -4.35
CA ARG A 368 24.57 -5.04 -2.90
C ARG A 368 23.35 -5.76 -2.30
N LYS A 369 23.58 -6.53 -1.24
CA LYS A 369 22.52 -7.15 -0.43
C LYS A 369 21.53 -6.09 0.09
N LEU A 370 20.30 -6.50 0.33
CA LEU A 370 19.30 -5.64 0.95
C LEU A 370 19.81 -5.17 2.32
N LYS A 371 19.51 -3.93 2.68
CA LYS A 371 19.89 -3.43 3.99
C LYS A 371 19.01 -4.12 5.04
N SER A 372 19.64 -4.56 6.13
CA SER A 372 18.92 -5.06 7.29
C SER A 372 17.92 -4.01 7.78
N GLN A 373 16.67 -4.42 7.93
CA GLN A 373 15.60 -3.59 8.48
C GLN A 373 15.40 -3.81 9.99
N LYS A 374 16.30 -4.56 10.65
CA LYS A 374 16.21 -4.87 12.09
C LYS A 374 16.11 -3.63 12.99
N GLY A 375 16.65 -2.49 12.53
CA GLY A 375 16.52 -1.21 13.23
C GLY A 375 15.10 -0.63 13.26
N LEU A 376 14.24 -1.00 12.31
CA LEU A 376 12.84 -0.57 12.22
C LEU A 376 11.90 -1.40 13.11
N ILE A 377 12.36 -2.56 13.59
CA ILE A 377 11.60 -3.41 14.51
C ILE A 377 11.43 -2.64 15.82
N SER A 378 10.19 -2.62 16.34
CA SER A 378 9.87 -1.97 17.61
C SER A 378 10.68 -2.57 18.77
N ILE A 379 10.92 -1.74 19.78
CA ILE A 379 11.49 -2.19 21.05
C ILE A 379 10.33 -2.70 21.92
N CYS A 380 10.56 -3.78 22.66
CA CYS A 380 9.62 -4.34 23.62
C CYS A 380 9.31 -3.35 24.74
N GLU A 381 8.03 -3.22 25.10
CA GLU A 381 7.57 -2.28 26.12
C GLU A 381 8.06 -2.58 27.54
N PHE A 382 8.34 -3.85 27.85
CA PHE A 382 8.80 -4.31 29.17
C PHE A 382 10.33 -4.40 29.31
N GLU A 383 11.04 -4.63 28.20
CA GLU A 383 12.50 -4.83 28.21
C GLU A 383 13.20 -3.67 27.48
N ASN A 384 12.98 -2.45 27.98
CA ASN A 384 13.62 -1.23 27.51
C ASN A 384 14.07 -0.32 28.65
N ARG A 385 15.04 0.55 28.35
CA ARG A 385 15.52 1.62 29.21
C ARG A 385 15.86 2.86 28.39
N GLU A 386 15.75 4.03 28.99
CA GLU A 386 16.22 5.28 28.39
C GLU A 386 17.63 5.59 28.88
N ILE A 387 18.52 5.94 27.95
CA ILE A 387 19.88 6.40 28.25
C ILE A 387 20.11 7.75 27.60
N GLU A 388 20.89 8.60 28.25
CA GLU A 388 21.35 9.87 27.69
C GLU A 388 22.68 9.66 26.95
N ILE A 389 22.75 10.09 25.70
CA ILE A 389 23.94 9.99 24.86
C ILE A 389 24.28 11.39 24.35
N THR A 390 25.53 11.82 24.52
CA THR A 390 26.04 13.07 23.96
C THR A 390 26.53 12.82 22.53
N GLU A 391 25.83 13.35 21.53
CA GLU A 391 26.24 13.29 20.12
C GLU A 391 26.42 14.72 19.56
N ASN A 392 27.64 15.09 19.18
CA ASN A 392 28.00 16.43 18.67
C ASN A 392 27.67 17.55 19.69
N GLY A 393 28.05 17.37 20.96
CA GLY A 393 27.82 18.37 22.02
C GLY A 393 26.35 18.55 22.45
N LYS A 394 25.44 17.67 22.00
CA LYS A 394 24.02 17.67 22.40
C LYS A 394 23.65 16.35 23.06
N THR A 395 23.16 16.43 24.29
CA THR A 395 22.57 15.30 25.02
C THR A 395 21.25 14.89 24.36
N LYS A 396 21.12 13.60 24.03
CA LYS A 396 19.89 13.02 23.47
C LYS A 396 19.50 11.80 24.30
N LYS A 397 18.21 11.72 24.67
CA LYS A 397 17.62 10.49 25.21
C LYS A 397 17.39 9.49 24.10
N LYS A 398 17.87 8.27 24.28
CA LYS A 398 17.69 7.15 23.36
C LYS A 398 17.15 5.95 24.12
N THR A 399 16.01 5.42 23.67
CA THR A 399 15.48 4.16 24.19
C THR A 399 16.30 3.01 23.62
N LEU A 400 16.91 2.24 24.51
CA LEU A 400 17.62 1.00 24.20
C LEU A 400 16.84 -0.16 24.83
N GLY A 401 16.67 -1.24 24.08
CA GLY A 401 15.94 -2.40 24.58
C GLY A 401 15.89 -3.53 23.58
N LEU A 402 15.32 -4.65 24.02
CA LEU A 402 15.18 -5.85 23.21
C LEU A 402 14.10 -5.64 22.14
N LYS A 403 14.31 -6.22 20.97
CA LYS A 403 13.34 -6.16 19.86
C LYS A 403 12.15 -7.07 20.14
N VAL A 404 10.98 -6.68 19.63
CA VAL A 404 9.78 -7.51 19.67
C VAL A 404 9.96 -8.78 18.85
N ALA A 405 9.32 -9.87 19.28
CA ALA A 405 9.40 -11.18 18.62
C ALA A 405 8.52 -11.24 17.35
N PRO A 406 8.94 -11.98 16.30
CA PRO A 406 8.09 -12.27 15.15
C PRO A 406 6.82 -13.02 15.55
N LYS A 407 5.69 -12.74 14.91
CA LYS A 407 4.45 -13.47 15.16
C LYS A 407 4.56 -14.94 14.79
N SER A 408 5.37 -15.29 13.79
CA SER A 408 5.61 -16.69 13.40
C SER A 408 6.51 -17.45 14.37
N SER A 409 7.13 -16.80 15.37
CA SER A 409 7.97 -17.50 16.34
C SER A 409 7.14 -18.55 17.10
N PRO A 410 7.65 -19.80 17.28
CA PRO A 410 6.98 -20.81 18.10
C PRO A 410 6.59 -20.29 19.49
N LEU A 411 7.53 -19.60 20.17
CA LEU A 411 7.29 -18.91 21.44
C LEU A 411 6.09 -17.96 21.41
N PHE A 412 5.96 -17.14 20.36
CA PHE A 412 4.86 -16.19 20.25
C PHE A 412 3.52 -16.92 20.03
N GLN A 413 3.51 -17.95 19.21
CA GLN A 413 2.29 -18.73 18.91
C GLN A 413 1.76 -19.41 20.18
N GLU A 414 2.61 -20.10 20.93
CA GLU A 414 2.20 -20.74 22.18
C GLU A 414 1.77 -19.72 23.24
N PHE A 415 2.54 -18.63 23.42
CA PHE A 415 2.19 -17.57 24.36
C PHE A 415 0.82 -16.95 24.05
N LYS A 416 0.53 -16.73 22.76
CA LYS A 416 -0.77 -16.23 22.28
C LYS A 416 -1.90 -17.21 22.62
N ILE A 417 -1.70 -18.52 22.40
CA ILE A 417 -2.72 -19.53 22.71
C ILE A 417 -3.09 -19.46 24.19
N TRP A 418 -2.10 -19.51 25.10
CA TRP A 418 -2.36 -19.42 26.54
C TRP A 418 -3.09 -18.13 26.94
N GLN A 419 -2.73 -17.00 26.33
CA GLN A 419 -3.45 -15.75 26.54
C GLN A 419 -4.93 -15.83 26.09
N VAL A 420 -5.23 -16.51 24.98
CA VAL A 420 -6.61 -16.71 24.51
C VAL A 420 -7.37 -17.66 25.44
N LEU A 421 -6.77 -18.78 25.83
CA LEU A 421 -7.40 -19.79 26.69
C LEU A 421 -7.77 -19.23 28.07
N ASN A 422 -6.98 -18.32 28.64
CA ASN A 422 -7.32 -17.66 29.91
C ASN A 422 -8.47 -16.66 29.83
N ASN A 423 -8.85 -16.26 28.62
CA ASN A 423 -10.01 -15.41 28.38
C ASN A 423 -11.22 -16.22 27.88
N LEU A 424 -11.06 -17.52 27.57
CA LEU A 424 -12.15 -18.38 27.14
C LEU A 424 -13.08 -18.66 28.32
N GLN A 425 -14.38 -18.54 28.06
CA GLN A 425 -15.44 -18.71 29.05
C GLN A 425 -16.56 -19.55 28.43
N PHE A 426 -17.08 -20.49 29.22
CA PHE A 426 -18.29 -21.24 28.90
C PHE A 426 -19.45 -20.62 29.66
N GLN A 427 -20.53 -20.33 28.95
CA GLN A 427 -21.76 -19.82 29.53
C GLN A 427 -22.89 -20.82 29.27
N ASN A 428 -23.64 -21.16 30.30
CA ASN A 428 -24.84 -21.97 30.16
C ASN A 428 -25.96 -21.13 29.52
N VAL A 429 -26.71 -21.73 28.59
CA VAL A 429 -27.72 -21.02 27.77
C VAL A 429 -28.95 -20.63 28.59
N ASP A 430 -29.36 -21.46 29.56
CA ASP A 430 -30.62 -21.31 30.28
C ASP A 430 -30.48 -20.37 31.48
N ASN A 431 -29.46 -20.58 32.33
CA ASN A 431 -29.28 -19.81 33.56
C ASN A 431 -28.25 -18.67 33.44
N GLN A 432 -27.59 -18.54 32.28
CA GLN A 432 -26.56 -17.55 31.99
C GLN A 432 -25.31 -17.60 32.88
N GLU A 433 -25.12 -18.65 33.68
CA GLU A 433 -23.94 -18.82 34.53
C GLU A 433 -22.68 -19.04 33.69
N VAL A 434 -21.56 -18.47 34.15
CA VAL A 434 -20.26 -18.53 33.48
C VAL A 434 -19.31 -19.40 34.28
N PHE A 435 -18.79 -20.45 33.65
CA PHE A 435 -17.87 -21.39 34.27
C PHE A 435 -16.43 -21.15 33.81
N PRO A 436 -15.47 -21.03 34.74
CA PRO A 436 -14.05 -20.92 34.41
C PRO A 436 -13.50 -22.30 33.98
N ILE A 437 -12.52 -22.29 33.08
CA ILE A 437 -11.91 -23.50 32.53
C ILE A 437 -10.81 -23.99 33.46
N VAL A 438 -10.85 -25.27 33.82
CA VAL A 438 -9.81 -25.96 34.58
C VAL A 438 -8.54 -26.13 33.72
N LEU A 439 -7.36 -26.15 34.36
CA LEU A 439 -6.08 -26.21 33.66
C LEU A 439 -5.97 -27.42 32.72
N ASP A 440 -6.44 -28.60 33.12
CA ASP A 440 -6.40 -29.81 32.29
C ASP A 440 -7.19 -29.63 30.98
N CYS A 441 -8.38 -29.04 31.06
CA CYS A 441 -9.17 -28.70 29.88
C CYS A 441 -8.44 -27.70 28.97
N LYS A 442 -7.76 -26.70 29.56
CA LYS A 442 -6.94 -25.76 28.78
C LYS A 442 -5.78 -26.49 28.08
N GLN A 443 -5.14 -27.44 28.76
CA GLN A 443 -4.03 -28.21 28.19
C GLN A 443 -4.50 -29.09 27.02
N SER A 444 -5.65 -29.75 27.15
CA SER A 444 -6.24 -30.52 26.04
C SER A 444 -6.55 -29.64 24.83
N ILE A 445 -7.16 -28.46 25.05
CA ILE A 445 -7.43 -27.51 23.96
C ILE A 445 -6.11 -27.00 23.37
N PHE A 446 -5.11 -26.67 24.22
CA PHE A 446 -3.79 -26.23 23.78
C PHE A 446 -3.13 -27.24 22.85
N ASN A 447 -3.09 -28.52 23.23
CA ASN A 447 -2.47 -29.59 22.44
C ASN A 447 -3.08 -29.65 21.02
N GLU A 448 -4.41 -29.60 20.93
CA GLU A 448 -5.12 -29.61 19.66
C GLU A 448 -4.83 -28.37 18.80
N VAL A 449 -5.01 -27.16 19.35
CA VAL A 449 -4.83 -25.92 18.57
C VAL A 449 -3.35 -25.64 18.24
N ASN A 450 -2.41 -26.19 19.02
CA ASN A 450 -0.97 -26.06 18.78
C ASN A 450 -0.50 -26.86 17.56
N VAL A 451 -1.26 -27.86 17.11
CA VAL A 451 -0.95 -28.65 15.90
C VAL A 451 -1.91 -28.32 14.76
N LYS A 452 -3.22 -28.28 15.04
CA LYS A 452 -4.27 -28.11 14.01
C LYS A 452 -4.50 -26.66 13.59
N GLY A 453 -3.90 -25.70 14.30
CA GLY A 453 -3.92 -24.29 13.93
C GLY A 453 -5.18 -23.51 14.30
N LYS A 454 -6.38 -24.10 14.26
CA LYS A 454 -7.61 -23.47 14.77
C LYS A 454 -8.68 -24.50 15.12
N LEU A 455 -9.59 -24.15 16.03
CA LEU A 455 -10.77 -24.95 16.37
C LEU A 455 -12.04 -24.08 16.41
N SER A 456 -13.18 -24.63 16.00
CA SER A 456 -14.47 -23.95 16.16
C SER A 456 -14.96 -24.05 17.60
N ALA A 457 -15.89 -23.17 18.00
CA ALA A 457 -16.58 -23.29 19.29
C ALA A 457 -17.19 -24.68 19.52
N LYS A 458 -17.73 -25.29 18.46
CA LYS A 458 -18.28 -26.64 18.51
C LYS A 458 -17.19 -27.66 18.83
N ASP A 459 -16.08 -27.64 18.10
CA ASP A 459 -14.98 -28.61 18.31
C ASP A 459 -14.39 -28.49 19.72
N VAL A 460 -14.34 -27.28 20.28
CA VAL A 460 -13.88 -27.05 21.66
C VAL A 460 -14.84 -27.64 22.68
N LEU A 461 -16.15 -27.47 22.48
CA LEU A 461 -17.17 -28.06 23.35
C LEU A 461 -17.17 -29.59 23.26
N ASP A 462 -17.07 -30.13 22.05
CA ASP A 462 -16.97 -31.58 21.80
C ASP A 462 -15.70 -32.16 22.47
N LEU A 463 -14.57 -31.45 22.42
CA LEU A 463 -13.30 -31.87 23.03
C LEU A 463 -13.37 -31.98 24.57
N ILE A 464 -14.13 -31.11 25.23
CA ILE A 464 -14.29 -31.10 26.68
C ILE A 464 -15.53 -31.88 27.16
N GLY A 465 -16.32 -32.42 26.23
CA GLY A 465 -17.52 -33.21 26.53
C GLY A 465 -18.78 -32.39 26.87
N TYR A 466 -18.87 -31.13 26.41
CA TYR A 466 -20.04 -30.28 26.60
C TYR A 466 -20.93 -30.21 25.36
N SER A 467 -22.24 -30.16 25.57
CA SER A 467 -23.22 -30.03 24.50
C SER A 467 -23.35 -28.58 24.01
N GLY A 468 -23.19 -28.35 22.71
CA GLY A 468 -23.42 -27.03 22.09
C GLY A 468 -24.87 -26.51 22.14
N LYS A 469 -25.82 -27.32 22.63
CA LYS A 469 -27.20 -26.86 22.93
C LYS A 469 -27.30 -26.17 24.29
N GLU A 470 -26.52 -26.65 25.26
CA GLU A 470 -26.57 -26.20 26.66
C GLU A 470 -25.51 -25.14 26.96
N TRP A 471 -24.41 -25.15 26.20
CA TRP A 471 -23.24 -24.31 26.46
C TRP A 471 -22.86 -23.48 25.25
N LYS A 472 -22.50 -22.23 25.50
CA LYS A 472 -21.94 -21.31 24.50
C LYS A 472 -20.60 -20.75 24.97
N THR A 473 -19.70 -20.52 24.03
CA THR A 473 -18.41 -19.88 24.27
C THR A 473 -18.48 -18.38 23.97
N ASN A 474 -17.66 -17.58 24.65
CA ASN A 474 -17.48 -16.16 24.31
C ASN A 474 -16.68 -15.94 23.01
N PHE A 475 -16.00 -16.97 22.50
CA PHE A 475 -15.31 -16.97 21.21
C PHE A 475 -15.99 -17.91 20.21
N LYS A 476 -16.14 -17.48 18.95
CA LYS A 476 -16.69 -18.33 17.87
C LYS A 476 -15.69 -19.38 17.37
N GLU A 477 -14.41 -19.03 17.39
CA GLU A 477 -13.28 -19.87 16.99
C GLU A 477 -12.09 -19.54 17.90
N ILE A 478 -11.26 -20.53 18.17
CA ILE A 478 -10.01 -20.39 18.93
C ILE A 478 -8.85 -20.41 17.95
N GLU A 479 -8.11 -19.30 17.88
CA GLU A 479 -6.89 -19.21 17.09
C GLU A 479 -5.76 -20.01 17.76
N GLY A 480 -5.13 -20.90 16.99
CA GLY A 480 -4.03 -21.76 17.40
C GLY A 480 -2.70 -21.37 16.77
N ASN A 481 -1.82 -22.38 16.60
CA ASN A 481 -0.46 -22.20 16.12
C ASN A 481 -0.37 -22.44 14.60
N TYR A 482 -0.43 -21.35 13.84
CA TYR A 482 -0.30 -21.39 12.38
C TYR A 482 1.10 -21.81 11.89
N THR A 483 2.13 -21.67 12.74
CA THR A 483 3.49 -22.05 12.38
C THR A 483 3.60 -23.57 12.36
N ASN A 484 3.11 -24.21 13.42
CA ASN A 484 3.03 -25.67 13.48
C ASN A 484 2.06 -26.22 12.45
N GLU A 485 0.88 -25.62 12.25
CA GLU A 485 -0.06 -26.06 11.20
C GLU A 485 0.64 -26.17 9.83
N ASN A 486 1.40 -25.15 9.44
CA ASN A 486 2.16 -25.15 8.19
C ASN A 486 3.30 -26.18 8.17
N LEU A 487 4.01 -26.35 9.28
CA LEU A 487 5.08 -27.34 9.40
C LEU A 487 4.53 -28.77 9.33
N TYR A 488 3.47 -29.08 10.07
CA TYR A 488 2.81 -30.39 10.04
C TYR A 488 2.18 -30.69 8.68
N ASN A 489 1.60 -29.70 8.00
CA ASN A 489 1.18 -29.86 6.61
C ASN A 489 2.35 -30.26 5.70
N ALA A 490 3.52 -29.63 5.87
CA ALA A 490 4.72 -29.97 5.11
C ALA A 490 5.27 -31.36 5.48
N PHE A 491 5.30 -31.74 6.75
CA PHE A 491 5.74 -33.07 7.20
C PHE A 491 4.83 -34.17 6.66
N LEU A 492 3.50 -33.97 6.69
CA LEU A 492 2.56 -34.92 6.11
C LEU A 492 2.73 -35.01 4.58
N LYS A 493 2.98 -33.89 3.89
CA LYS A 493 3.32 -33.90 2.46
C LYS A 493 4.61 -34.67 2.18
N ILE A 494 5.65 -34.53 3.02
CA ILE A 494 6.89 -35.30 2.92
C ILE A 494 6.61 -36.79 3.08
N ILE A 495 5.86 -37.19 4.12
CA ILE A 495 5.49 -38.59 4.36
C ILE A 495 4.69 -39.16 3.17
N ALA A 496 3.75 -38.39 2.63
CA ALA A 496 3.00 -38.77 1.44
C ALA A 496 3.89 -38.90 0.19
N SER A 497 4.90 -38.03 0.03
CA SER A 497 5.83 -38.04 -1.10
C SER A 497 6.73 -39.30 -1.12
N GLU A 498 7.07 -39.83 0.06
CA GLU A 498 7.78 -41.11 0.24
C GLU A 498 6.84 -42.32 0.07
N GLY A 499 5.55 -42.08 -0.15
CA GLY A 499 4.59 -43.11 -0.48
C GLY A 499 4.05 -43.92 0.69
N ILE A 500 4.24 -43.43 1.91
CA ILE A 500 3.73 -44.02 3.14
C ILE A 500 2.22 -43.75 3.23
N ALA A 501 1.43 -44.80 3.45
CA ALA A 501 -0.02 -44.67 3.60
C ALA A 501 -0.39 -44.02 4.95
N PHE A 502 -1.41 -43.18 4.96
CA PHE A 502 -1.94 -42.61 6.19
C PHE A 502 -2.90 -43.59 6.89
N PRO A 503 -3.01 -43.53 8.23
CA PRO A 503 -4.01 -44.30 8.97
C PRO A 503 -5.44 -44.00 8.47
N LYS A 504 -6.30 -45.03 8.40
CA LYS A 504 -7.70 -44.87 7.96
C LYS A 504 -8.48 -43.86 8.82
N GLU A 505 -8.12 -43.78 10.10
CA GLU A 505 -8.70 -42.87 11.10
C GLU A 505 -8.52 -41.39 10.75
N PHE A 506 -7.49 -41.04 9.98
CA PHE A 506 -7.25 -39.64 9.60
C PHE A 506 -8.34 -39.09 8.68
N LYS A 507 -9.10 -39.98 8.01
CA LYS A 507 -10.22 -39.63 7.10
C LYS A 507 -9.90 -38.48 6.15
N LEU A 508 -8.66 -38.43 5.66
CA LEU A 508 -8.22 -37.42 4.71
C LEU A 508 -8.88 -37.69 3.36
N THR A 509 -9.86 -36.86 2.98
CA THR A 509 -10.29 -36.74 1.58
C THR A 509 -9.20 -35.97 0.84
N ILE A 510 -8.38 -36.71 0.09
CA ILE A 510 -7.32 -36.10 -0.69
C ILE A 510 -7.95 -35.57 -1.98
N ASP A 511 -8.56 -34.40 -1.89
CA ASP A 511 -8.33 -33.38 -2.92
C ASP A 511 -6.97 -32.74 -2.62
N ASP A 512 -6.41 -31.99 -3.58
CA ASP A 512 -4.99 -31.59 -3.71
C ASP A 512 -4.31 -30.84 -2.52
N GLU A 513 -4.94 -30.76 -1.34
CA GLU A 513 -4.41 -30.09 -0.15
C GLU A 513 -4.45 -30.98 1.11
N ILE A 514 -3.35 -31.70 1.39
CA ILE A 514 -3.09 -32.33 2.69
C ILE A 514 -3.03 -31.23 3.77
N ARG A 515 -4.02 -31.25 4.68
CA ARG A 515 -4.14 -30.29 5.79
C ARG A 515 -4.37 -31.00 7.13
N VAL A 516 -3.50 -30.75 8.10
CA VAL A 516 -3.56 -31.29 9.46
C VAL A 516 -4.84 -30.88 10.19
N SER A 517 -5.36 -29.69 9.90
CA SER A 517 -6.62 -29.18 10.49
C SER A 517 -7.87 -29.99 10.11
N LYS A 518 -7.79 -30.83 9.07
CA LYS A 518 -8.91 -31.68 8.60
C LYS A 518 -8.81 -33.12 9.10
N ILE A 519 -7.74 -33.49 9.81
CA ILE A 519 -7.54 -34.84 10.31
C ILE A 519 -8.48 -35.10 11.48
N ASN A 520 -9.30 -36.15 11.34
CA ASN A 520 -10.24 -36.60 12.36
C ASN A 520 -9.57 -37.54 13.39
N ALA A 521 -8.43 -37.13 13.94
CA ALA A 521 -7.71 -37.81 15.03
C ALA A 521 -7.14 -36.77 16.00
N SER A 522 -6.81 -37.16 17.23
CA SER A 522 -6.18 -36.24 18.20
C SER A 522 -4.79 -35.80 17.73
N SER A 523 -4.39 -34.61 18.15
CA SER A 523 -3.06 -34.05 17.94
C SER A 523 -1.95 -34.97 18.41
N GLU A 524 -2.15 -35.71 19.50
CA GLU A 524 -1.20 -36.70 20.04
C GLU A 524 -0.95 -37.85 19.05
N ILE A 525 -2.02 -38.43 18.48
CA ILE A 525 -1.91 -39.50 17.47
C ILE A 525 -1.17 -38.97 16.22
N ILE A 526 -1.51 -37.76 15.79
CA ILE A 526 -0.85 -37.12 14.63
C ILE A 526 0.65 -36.93 14.91
N GLN A 527 1.00 -36.43 16.09
CA GLN A 527 2.39 -36.19 16.49
C GLN A 527 3.20 -37.49 16.55
N LEU A 528 2.66 -38.54 17.16
CA LEU A 528 3.30 -39.85 17.24
C LEU A 528 3.53 -40.44 15.84
N PHE A 529 2.51 -40.40 14.98
CA PHE A 529 2.62 -40.86 13.59
C PHE A 529 3.73 -40.10 12.83
N VAL A 530 3.72 -38.76 12.88
CA VAL A 530 4.73 -37.95 12.19
C VAL A 530 6.13 -38.24 12.74
N LYS A 531 6.28 -38.34 14.07
CA LYS A 531 7.55 -38.64 14.73
C LYS A 531 8.12 -39.99 14.28
N GLU A 532 7.29 -41.03 14.29
CA GLU A 532 7.68 -42.38 13.85
C GLU A 532 8.14 -42.37 12.38
N LYS A 533 7.36 -41.74 11.48
CA LYS A 533 7.67 -41.75 10.05
C LYS A 533 8.87 -40.88 9.69
N LEU A 534 9.05 -39.71 10.32
CA LEU A 534 10.24 -38.89 10.11
C LEU A 534 11.51 -39.60 10.60
N SER A 535 11.43 -40.29 11.75
CA SER A 535 12.56 -41.11 12.24
C SER A 535 12.96 -42.19 11.23
N GLY A 536 11.98 -42.89 10.64
CA GLY A 536 12.23 -43.89 9.59
C GLY A 536 12.88 -43.33 8.32
N LEU A 537 12.77 -42.02 8.07
CA LEU A 537 13.38 -41.33 6.94
C LEU A 537 14.78 -40.77 7.24
N GLY A 538 15.28 -40.92 8.48
CA GLY A 538 16.54 -40.35 8.94
C GLY A 538 16.49 -38.84 9.23
N ILE A 539 15.29 -38.30 9.48
CA ILE A 539 15.07 -36.89 9.81
C ILE A 539 15.10 -36.72 11.33
N ASP A 540 15.76 -35.65 11.80
CA ASP A 540 15.83 -35.30 13.22
C ASP A 540 14.42 -35.00 13.76
N THR A 541 13.94 -35.85 14.68
CA THR A 541 12.58 -35.72 15.24
C THR A 541 12.46 -34.62 16.30
N SER A 542 13.58 -34.13 16.85
CA SER A 542 13.56 -33.02 17.82
C SER A 542 13.10 -31.69 17.20
N VAL A 543 12.94 -31.62 15.87
CA VAL A 543 12.28 -30.51 15.18
C VAL A 543 10.80 -30.36 15.51
N LEU A 544 10.16 -31.41 16.03
CA LEU A 544 8.74 -31.43 16.42
C LEU A 544 8.52 -30.88 17.84
N ASP A 545 9.56 -30.95 18.67
CA ASP A 545 9.47 -30.65 20.10
C ASP A 545 9.94 -29.21 20.37
N PHE A 546 9.06 -28.36 20.93
CA PHE A 546 9.42 -26.99 21.32
C PHE A 546 9.20 -26.79 22.82
N ASN A 547 10.24 -26.32 23.49
CA ASN A 547 10.21 -26.01 24.91
C ASN A 547 10.56 -24.53 25.15
N PRO A 548 9.59 -23.69 25.58
CA PRO A 548 9.81 -22.28 25.89
C PRO A 548 10.49 -22.01 27.23
N GLU A 549 10.57 -22.99 28.12
CA GLU A 549 11.09 -22.89 29.48
C GLU A 549 12.58 -23.23 29.59
N LEU A 550 13.21 -23.67 28.50
CA LEU A 550 14.67 -23.88 28.45
C LEU A 550 15.42 -22.60 28.81
N ASP A 551 16.51 -22.72 29.56
CA ASP A 551 17.30 -21.59 30.04
C ASP A 551 18.36 -21.10 29.05
N GLY A 552 18.73 -19.83 29.21
CA GLY A 552 19.88 -19.22 28.52
C GLY A 552 19.88 -19.45 27.01
N ASN A 553 21.02 -19.96 26.52
CA ASN A 553 21.28 -20.22 25.10
C ASN A 553 20.63 -21.52 24.60
N ASP A 554 20.18 -22.41 25.48
CA ASP A 554 19.65 -23.72 25.07
C ASP A 554 18.26 -23.57 24.44
N PHE A 555 17.51 -22.54 24.85
CA PHE A 555 16.29 -22.12 24.16
C PHE A 555 16.49 -21.86 22.66
N GLU A 556 17.56 -21.18 22.24
CA GLU A 556 17.79 -20.88 20.82
C GLU A 556 18.41 -22.05 20.06
N LYS A 557 19.04 -22.99 20.79
CA LYS A 557 19.72 -24.15 20.20
C LYS A 557 18.77 -25.29 19.84
N GLN A 558 17.58 -25.37 20.44
CA GLN A 558 16.63 -26.45 20.15
C GLN A 558 16.29 -26.53 18.64
N SER A 559 16.21 -27.75 18.11
CA SER A 559 16.08 -28.00 16.67
C SER A 559 14.82 -27.36 16.07
N SER A 560 13.69 -27.40 16.78
CA SER A 560 12.44 -26.76 16.36
C SER A 560 12.60 -25.24 16.13
N TYR A 561 13.26 -24.54 17.05
CA TYR A 561 13.53 -23.10 16.92
C TYR A 561 14.54 -22.80 15.82
N GLN A 562 15.60 -23.62 15.67
CA GLN A 562 16.57 -23.46 14.59
C GLN A 562 15.95 -23.69 13.21
N LEU A 563 15.10 -24.70 13.05
CA LEU A 563 14.39 -25.00 11.81
C LEU A 563 13.50 -23.82 11.42
N TRP A 564 12.66 -23.36 12.36
CA TRP A 564 11.84 -22.17 12.16
C TRP A 564 12.69 -20.94 11.77
N HIS A 565 13.76 -20.65 12.52
CA HIS A 565 14.59 -19.47 12.29
C HIS A 565 15.30 -19.54 10.94
N LEU A 566 15.78 -20.71 10.51
CA LEU A 566 16.37 -20.92 9.19
C LEU A 566 15.35 -20.61 8.09
N LEU A 567 14.16 -21.21 8.17
CA LEU A 567 13.10 -21.02 7.18
C LEU A 567 12.59 -19.57 7.14
N TYR A 568 12.45 -18.93 8.30
CA TYR A 568 11.99 -17.55 8.44
C TYR A 568 13.02 -16.51 7.96
N SER A 569 14.30 -16.72 8.26
CA SER A 569 15.34 -15.69 8.06
C SER A 569 16.07 -15.76 6.71
N TYR A 570 16.04 -16.90 6.02
CA TYR A 570 16.76 -17.12 4.76
C TYR A 570 16.25 -16.20 3.63
N GLU A 571 17.15 -15.51 2.92
CA GLU A 571 16.82 -14.48 1.93
C GLU A 571 16.98 -14.92 0.46
N GLY A 572 17.72 -16.01 0.26
CA GLY A 572 18.13 -16.54 -1.04
C GLY A 572 19.66 -16.62 -1.20
N ASP A 573 20.12 -17.36 -2.21
CA ASP A 573 21.52 -17.45 -2.64
C ASP A 573 21.71 -16.95 -4.10
N ASP A 574 22.84 -17.32 -4.73
CA ASP A 574 23.18 -16.96 -6.12
C ASP A 574 22.76 -18.04 -7.14
N SER A 575 22.08 -19.11 -6.74
CA SER A 575 21.62 -20.17 -7.65
C SER A 575 20.38 -19.73 -8.47
N PRO A 576 20.03 -20.45 -9.56
CA PRO A 576 18.82 -20.18 -10.34
C PRO A 576 17.53 -20.26 -9.51
N SER A 577 17.42 -21.26 -8.61
CA SER A 577 16.28 -21.42 -7.70
C SER A 577 16.32 -20.45 -6.51
N GLY A 578 17.51 -19.93 -6.18
CA GLY A 578 17.77 -19.11 -5.00
C GLY A 578 17.72 -19.87 -3.68
N ASN A 579 17.56 -21.20 -3.68
CA ASN A 579 17.36 -22.03 -2.48
C ASN A 579 18.35 -23.19 -2.34
N GLU A 580 19.33 -23.34 -3.22
CA GLU A 580 20.27 -24.47 -3.16
C GLU A 580 21.01 -24.54 -1.82
N LYS A 581 21.47 -23.39 -1.30
CA LYS A 581 22.14 -23.32 0.00
C LYS A 581 21.19 -23.60 1.16
N LEU A 582 19.89 -23.31 1.01
CA LEU A 582 18.89 -23.70 2.00
C LEU A 582 18.73 -25.22 2.03
N TYR A 583 18.68 -25.88 0.87
CA TYR A 583 18.57 -27.34 0.77
C TYR A 583 19.76 -28.04 1.44
N GLU A 584 20.98 -27.59 1.18
CA GLU A 584 22.18 -28.11 1.85
C GLU A 584 22.11 -27.95 3.38
N LEU A 585 21.63 -26.81 3.87
CA LEU A 585 21.53 -26.55 5.31
C LEU A 585 20.46 -27.41 5.98
N LEU A 586 19.31 -27.61 5.32
CA LEU A 586 18.24 -28.47 5.82
C LEU A 586 18.67 -29.93 5.89
N GLN A 587 19.40 -30.40 4.88
CA GLN A 587 19.98 -31.74 4.88
C GLN A 587 21.03 -31.90 5.98
N LYS A 588 22.01 -31.00 6.05
CA LYS A 588 23.13 -31.10 6.99
C LYS A 588 22.68 -31.01 8.45
N LYS A 589 21.68 -30.18 8.75
CA LYS A 589 21.25 -29.93 10.14
C LYS A 589 20.16 -30.87 10.63
N PHE A 590 19.25 -31.29 9.75
CA PHE A 590 18.02 -31.98 10.16
C PHE A 590 17.72 -33.25 9.37
N GLY A 591 18.54 -33.60 8.37
CA GLY A 591 18.37 -34.83 7.59
C GLY A 591 17.37 -34.73 6.42
N PHE A 592 16.80 -33.56 6.14
CA PHE A 592 15.86 -33.40 5.01
C PHE A 592 16.59 -33.53 3.66
N ARG A 593 16.18 -34.49 2.82
CA ARG A 593 16.74 -34.63 1.47
C ARG A 593 16.35 -33.44 0.58
N LYS A 594 16.97 -33.31 -0.59
CA LYS A 594 16.67 -32.19 -1.52
C LYS A 594 15.18 -32.11 -1.89
N GLU A 595 14.53 -33.24 -2.15
CA GLU A 595 13.09 -33.27 -2.47
C GLU A 595 12.21 -32.84 -1.28
N HIS A 596 12.53 -33.25 -0.05
CA HIS A 596 11.85 -32.78 1.16
C HIS A 596 12.03 -31.28 1.38
N SER A 597 13.25 -30.80 1.11
CA SER A 597 13.64 -29.42 1.31
C SER A 597 12.92 -28.46 0.36
N LYS A 598 12.52 -28.92 -0.84
CA LYS A 598 11.64 -28.15 -1.74
C LYS A 598 10.29 -27.86 -1.10
N ILE A 599 9.66 -28.88 -0.49
CA ILE A 599 8.37 -28.73 0.23
C ILE A 599 8.50 -27.73 1.40
N LEU A 600 9.59 -27.82 2.17
CA LEU A 600 9.84 -26.87 3.27
C LEU A 600 10.14 -25.45 2.78
N ALA A 601 10.79 -25.30 1.62
CA ALA A 601 11.12 -23.99 1.06
C ALA A 601 9.89 -23.20 0.60
N GLU A 602 8.79 -23.89 0.28
CA GLU A 602 7.48 -23.30 -0.06
C GLU A 602 6.77 -22.67 1.14
N ILE A 603 7.15 -23.02 2.38
CA ILE A 603 6.51 -22.45 3.57
C ILE A 603 6.75 -20.93 3.62
N VAL A 604 5.65 -20.18 3.70
CA VAL A 604 5.66 -18.73 3.87
C VAL A 604 5.11 -18.38 5.25
N PHE A 605 5.98 -17.82 6.09
CA PHE A 605 5.58 -17.32 7.40
C PHE A 605 5.19 -15.84 7.36
N PRO A 606 4.22 -15.41 8.20
CA PRO A 606 3.90 -14.00 8.34
C PRO A 606 5.13 -13.21 8.82
N GLN A 607 5.41 -12.08 8.17
CA GLN A 607 6.56 -11.20 8.46
C GLN A 607 6.27 -10.14 9.54
N ASP A 608 5.15 -10.30 10.26
CA ASP A 608 4.71 -9.41 11.32
C ASP A 608 5.38 -9.69 12.67
N TYR A 609 5.26 -8.73 13.59
CA TYR A 609 5.81 -8.81 14.95
C TYR A 609 4.72 -8.60 16.01
N GLY A 610 4.94 -9.18 17.19
CA GLY A 610 4.14 -8.92 18.39
C GLY A 610 4.52 -7.62 19.10
N SER A 611 4.04 -7.46 20.34
CA SER A 611 4.35 -6.30 21.20
C SER A 611 5.49 -6.57 22.20
N LEU A 612 5.80 -7.84 22.46
CA LEU A 612 6.77 -8.27 23.47
C LEU A 612 8.01 -8.90 22.83
N SER A 613 9.15 -8.84 23.53
CA SER A 613 10.38 -9.56 23.17
C SER A 613 10.31 -11.02 23.61
N SER A 614 11.17 -11.87 23.04
CA SER A 614 11.29 -13.28 23.46
C SER A 614 11.63 -13.40 24.95
N LYS A 615 12.47 -12.51 25.49
CA LYS A 615 12.81 -12.49 26.92
C LYS A 615 11.60 -12.16 27.81
N ALA A 616 10.83 -11.14 27.43
CA ALA A 616 9.64 -10.76 28.19
C ALA A 616 8.61 -11.89 28.20
N MET A 617 8.35 -12.51 27.05
CA MET A 617 7.43 -13.65 26.95
C MET A 617 7.91 -14.84 27.78
N ARG A 618 9.20 -15.19 27.73
CA ARG A 618 9.77 -16.29 28.52
C ARG A 618 9.64 -16.07 30.03
N LYS A 619 9.80 -14.84 30.54
CA LYS A 619 9.55 -14.56 31.96
C LYS A 619 8.08 -14.68 32.37
N ILE A 620 7.15 -14.38 31.45
CA ILE A 620 5.71 -14.44 31.71
C ILE A 620 5.17 -15.86 31.50
N TYR A 621 5.82 -16.66 30.65
CA TYR A 621 5.35 -17.97 30.21
C TYR A 621 5.02 -18.96 31.36
N PRO A 622 5.83 -19.07 32.44
CA PRO A 622 5.49 -19.94 33.57
C PRO A 622 4.16 -19.57 34.22
N TYR A 623 3.84 -18.28 34.30
CA TYR A 623 2.65 -17.78 35.00
C TYR A 623 1.42 -17.69 34.09
N ILE A 624 1.59 -17.57 32.77
CA ILE A 624 0.47 -17.40 31.83
C ILE A 624 -0.32 -18.69 31.65
N LYS A 625 0.19 -19.87 32.02
CA LYS A 625 -0.60 -21.11 31.92
C LYS A 625 -1.78 -21.11 32.89
N GLU A 626 -1.56 -20.54 34.08
CA GLU A 626 -2.53 -20.57 35.18
C GLU A 626 -3.27 -19.25 35.38
N HIS A 627 -2.64 -18.13 35.03
CA HIS A 627 -3.17 -16.80 35.35
C HIS A 627 -3.47 -15.96 34.13
N LYS A 628 -4.44 -15.04 34.26
CA LYS A 628 -4.71 -14.01 33.26
C LYS A 628 -3.46 -13.16 33.01
N TYR A 629 -3.36 -12.63 31.79
CA TYR A 629 -2.18 -11.88 31.33
C TYR A 629 -1.73 -10.75 32.28
N SER A 630 -2.67 -9.99 32.86
CA SER A 630 -2.36 -8.92 33.81
C SER A 630 -1.65 -9.43 35.06
N THR A 631 -2.15 -10.51 35.65
CA THR A 631 -1.58 -11.17 36.83
C THR A 631 -0.26 -11.86 36.51
N ALA A 632 -0.19 -12.60 35.39
CA ALA A 632 1.03 -13.24 34.92
C ALA A 632 2.16 -12.23 34.66
N CYS A 633 1.82 -11.05 34.11
CA CYS A 633 2.78 -9.94 34.00
C CYS A 633 3.28 -9.48 35.36
N ASN A 634 2.38 -9.30 36.34
CA ASN A 634 2.75 -8.86 37.69
C ASN A 634 3.73 -9.85 38.35
N TYR A 635 3.42 -11.15 38.31
CA TYR A 635 4.31 -12.20 38.83
C TYR A 635 5.67 -12.25 38.11
N ALA A 636 5.71 -11.93 36.81
CA ALA A 636 6.95 -11.77 36.06
C ALA A 636 7.70 -10.44 36.33
N GLY A 637 7.21 -9.59 37.24
CA GLY A 637 7.78 -8.30 37.59
C GLY A 637 7.44 -7.17 36.61
N TYR A 638 6.38 -7.31 35.82
CA TYR A 638 5.94 -6.33 34.81
C TYR A 638 4.60 -5.68 35.15
N ASN A 639 4.50 -4.38 34.85
CA ASN A 639 3.23 -3.66 34.91
C ASN A 639 2.63 -3.53 33.51
N HIS A 640 1.63 -4.38 33.21
CA HIS A 640 0.89 -4.38 31.94
C HIS A 640 0.14 -3.08 31.63
N SER A 641 -0.07 -2.22 32.63
CA SER A 641 -0.83 -0.97 32.53
C SER A 641 -0.02 0.23 33.04
N LYS A 642 1.28 0.31 32.69
CA LYS A 642 2.21 1.39 33.08
C LYS A 642 1.66 2.82 32.98
N ASN A 643 0.74 3.07 32.04
CA ASN A 643 0.15 4.40 31.81
C ASN A 643 -1.19 4.64 32.53
N SER A 644 -1.74 3.64 33.20
CA SER A 644 -2.98 3.72 33.98
C SER A 644 -2.65 3.86 35.46
N LEU A 645 -2.27 5.08 35.86
CA LEU A 645 -1.93 5.40 37.23
C LEU A 645 -3.20 5.52 38.09
N THR A 646 -3.13 5.07 39.36
CA THR A 646 -4.18 5.34 40.35
C THR A 646 -4.22 6.82 40.73
N LYS A 647 -5.29 7.25 41.41
CA LYS A 647 -5.43 8.65 41.87
C LYS A 647 -4.25 9.08 42.76
N GLU A 648 -3.88 8.23 43.72
CA GLU A 648 -2.75 8.45 44.62
C GLU A 648 -1.41 8.48 43.86
N GLN A 649 -1.21 7.60 42.88
CA GLN A 649 -0.01 7.61 42.03
C GLN A 649 0.09 8.87 41.16
N LEU A 650 -1.04 9.43 40.72
CA LEU A 650 -1.07 10.69 39.97
C LEU A 650 -0.75 11.88 40.86
N GLU A 651 -1.31 11.93 42.07
CA GLU A 651 -1.07 13.00 43.04
C GLU A 651 0.40 13.05 43.46
N ASN A 652 1.02 11.88 43.67
CA ASN A 652 2.43 11.77 44.08
C ASN A 652 3.44 11.78 42.91
N ARG A 653 3.00 11.96 41.66
CA ARG A 653 3.89 11.88 40.51
C ARG A 653 4.74 13.15 40.38
N PRO A 654 6.08 13.02 40.18
CA PRO A 654 6.93 14.18 39.95
C PRO A 654 6.58 14.82 38.61
N LEU A 655 6.38 16.12 38.70
CA LEU A 655 5.79 16.95 37.68
C LEU A 655 6.89 17.84 37.08
N LYS A 656 7.07 17.81 35.74
CA LYS A 656 8.15 18.56 35.08
C LYS A 656 7.95 20.06 35.22
N GLU A 657 9.04 20.82 35.31
CA GLU A 657 9.00 22.29 35.24
C GLU A 657 8.60 22.78 33.84
N GLN A 658 9.12 22.12 32.80
CA GLN A 658 8.83 22.41 31.40
C GLN A 658 8.75 21.12 30.57
N LEU A 659 7.93 21.14 29.53
CA LEU A 659 7.80 20.05 28.58
C LEU A 659 8.98 20.04 27.59
N GLU A 660 9.56 18.86 27.36
CA GLU A 660 10.66 18.67 26.40
C GLU A 660 10.12 18.59 24.95
N ILE A 661 10.79 19.27 24.02
CA ILE A 661 10.48 19.20 22.59
C ILE A 661 10.73 17.79 22.06
N LEU A 662 9.79 17.25 21.28
CA LEU A 662 9.92 15.95 20.64
C LEU A 662 11.10 15.95 19.65
N PRO A 663 12.01 14.96 19.73
CA PRO A 663 13.09 14.78 18.76
C PRO A 663 12.57 14.53 17.35
N LYS A 664 13.39 14.87 16.35
CA LYS A 664 13.07 14.68 14.93
C LYS A 664 12.85 13.20 14.58
N ASN A 665 11.71 12.90 13.96
CA ASN A 665 11.26 11.54 13.59
C ASN A 665 11.05 10.63 14.80
N SER A 666 10.69 11.19 15.96
CA SER A 666 10.26 10.41 17.12
C SER A 666 8.88 9.78 16.87
N LEU A 667 8.06 10.43 16.03
CA LEU A 667 6.76 9.92 15.61
C LEU A 667 6.77 9.51 14.13
N ARG A 668 5.90 8.55 13.78
CA ARG A 668 5.75 8.06 12.39
C ARG A 668 5.32 9.15 11.42
N ASN A 669 4.57 10.15 11.90
CA ASN A 669 4.07 11.26 11.10
C ASN A 669 4.77 12.57 11.50
N PRO A 670 5.61 13.16 10.61
CA PRO A 670 6.36 14.38 10.91
C PRO A 670 5.46 15.62 11.08
N VAL A 671 4.26 15.64 10.50
CA VAL A 671 3.31 16.76 10.68
C VAL A 671 2.74 16.73 12.09
N VAL A 672 2.39 15.54 12.61
CA VAL A 672 1.93 15.37 14.00
C VAL A 672 3.01 15.81 14.98
N GLU A 673 4.27 15.43 14.73
CA GLU A 673 5.42 15.87 15.54
C GLU A 673 5.56 17.40 15.56
N LYS A 674 5.40 18.08 14.42
CA LYS A 674 5.42 19.56 14.37
C LYS A 674 4.29 20.19 15.18
N ILE A 675 3.06 19.66 15.06
CA ILE A 675 1.88 20.16 15.78
C ILE A 675 2.10 20.00 17.30
N LEU A 676 2.49 18.81 17.74
CA LEU A 676 2.77 18.54 19.16
C LEU A 676 3.91 19.40 19.69
N ASN A 677 4.93 19.68 18.88
CA ASN A 677 6.00 20.61 19.26
C ASN A 677 5.52 22.06 19.37
N GLN A 678 4.57 22.51 18.53
CA GLN A 678 3.95 23.82 18.73
C GLN A 678 3.10 23.85 20.00
N MET A 679 2.38 22.79 20.32
CA MET A 679 1.65 22.65 21.58
C MET A 679 2.60 22.70 22.78
N ILE A 680 3.72 21.96 22.76
CA ILE A 680 4.73 21.97 23.82
C ILE A 680 5.26 23.38 24.06
N ASN A 681 5.65 24.09 22.99
CA ASN A 681 6.14 25.46 23.12
C ASN A 681 5.07 26.39 23.70
N LEU A 682 3.84 26.28 23.21
CA LEU A 682 2.71 27.08 23.69
C LEU A 682 2.44 26.84 25.18
N VAL A 683 2.37 25.59 25.62
CA VAL A 683 2.09 25.24 27.02
C VAL A 683 3.22 25.71 27.93
N ASN A 684 4.48 25.60 27.51
CA ASN A 684 5.62 26.13 28.26
C ASN A 684 5.57 27.67 28.36
N GLU A 685 5.27 28.37 27.27
CA GLU A 685 5.12 29.83 27.24
C GLU A 685 3.97 30.29 28.17
N VAL A 686 2.80 29.64 28.08
CA VAL A 686 1.63 29.92 28.93
C VAL A 686 1.93 29.63 30.40
N SER A 687 2.60 28.51 30.71
CA SER A 687 2.94 28.14 32.09
C SER A 687 3.95 29.11 32.71
N LYS A 688 4.87 29.66 31.89
CA LYS A 688 5.83 30.67 32.33
C LYS A 688 5.16 32.02 32.63
N GLU A 689 4.22 32.44 31.79
CA GLU A 689 3.58 33.75 31.88
C GLU A 689 2.45 33.80 32.94
N TYR A 690 1.56 32.80 32.92
CA TYR A 690 0.33 32.79 33.75
C TYR A 690 0.40 31.80 34.92
N GLY A 691 1.50 31.05 35.01
CA GLY A 691 1.71 29.99 35.99
C GLY A 691 1.25 28.62 35.49
N ARG A 692 1.74 27.57 36.15
CA ARG A 692 1.42 26.18 35.85
C ARG A 692 -0.09 25.92 35.97
N PRO A 693 -0.73 25.26 34.98
CA PRO A 693 -2.14 24.87 35.09
C PRO A 693 -2.32 23.68 36.04
N ASP A 694 -3.39 23.71 36.83
CA ASP A 694 -3.81 22.62 37.71
C ASP A 694 -4.48 21.49 36.90
N GLU A 695 -5.23 21.87 35.85
CA GLU A 695 -5.86 20.94 34.91
C GLU A 695 -5.70 21.45 33.46
N ILE A 696 -5.52 20.51 32.52
CA ILE A 696 -5.54 20.81 31.09
C ILE A 696 -6.68 20.04 30.44
N ILE A 697 -7.57 20.75 29.75
CA ILE A 697 -8.69 20.15 29.02
C ILE A 697 -8.37 20.21 27.53
N ILE A 698 -8.46 19.07 26.85
CA ILE A 698 -8.14 18.97 25.42
C ILE A 698 -9.35 18.48 24.64
N GLU A 699 -9.67 19.13 23.53
CA GLU A 699 -10.65 18.60 22.59
C GLU A 699 -10.06 17.39 21.86
N LEU A 700 -10.65 16.21 22.06
CA LEU A 700 -10.42 15.05 21.21
C LEU A 700 -11.52 15.02 20.15
N ALA A 701 -11.19 14.59 18.94
CA ALA A 701 -12.19 14.14 17.99
C ALA A 701 -12.75 12.75 18.39
N ARG A 702 -13.27 12.59 19.61
CA ARG A 702 -14.02 11.38 20.01
C ARG A 702 -15.48 11.54 19.63
N GLU A 703 -16.07 10.49 19.08
CA GLU A 703 -17.53 10.38 18.94
C GLU A 703 -18.16 10.10 20.32
N LEU A 704 -19.43 10.46 20.50
CA LEU A 704 -20.20 10.09 21.71
C LEU A 704 -20.24 8.57 21.83
N LYS A 705 -20.35 8.05 23.07
CA LYS A 705 -20.49 6.60 23.27
C LYS A 705 -21.75 6.09 22.55
N PHE A 706 -21.56 5.18 21.60
CA PHE A 706 -22.66 4.43 20.99
C PHE A 706 -23.47 3.68 22.05
N SER A 707 -24.78 3.60 21.86
CA SER A 707 -25.69 2.80 22.68
C SER A 707 -25.32 1.31 22.63
N ALA A 708 -25.88 0.50 23.54
CA ALA A 708 -25.65 -0.95 23.50
C ALA A 708 -26.19 -1.57 22.20
N GLU A 709 -27.34 -1.08 21.73
CA GLU A 709 -27.97 -1.50 20.48
C GLU A 709 -27.15 -1.07 19.25
N GLU A 710 -26.70 0.18 19.19
CA GLU A 710 -25.83 0.68 18.11
C GLU A 710 -24.52 -0.11 18.04
N ARG A 711 -23.92 -0.45 19.19
CA ARG A 711 -22.73 -1.33 19.24
C ARG A 711 -23.03 -2.75 18.77
N ALA A 712 -24.20 -3.29 19.10
CA ALA A 712 -24.61 -4.63 18.66
C ALA A 712 -24.84 -4.67 17.15
N ILE A 713 -25.51 -3.65 16.58
CA ILE A 713 -25.70 -3.49 15.14
C ILE A 713 -24.35 -3.38 14.43
N MET A 714 -23.47 -2.48 14.89
CA MET A 714 -22.14 -2.29 14.30
C MET A 714 -21.30 -3.58 14.36
N THR A 715 -21.33 -4.29 15.50
CA THR A 715 -20.63 -5.58 15.65
C THR A 715 -21.20 -6.64 14.72
N SER A 716 -22.52 -6.68 14.56
CA SER A 716 -23.20 -7.57 13.62
C SER A 716 -22.81 -7.28 12.17
N GLU A 717 -22.77 -6.02 11.76
CA GLU A 717 -22.34 -5.59 10.43
C GLU A 717 -20.87 -5.93 10.15
N ILE A 718 -19.97 -5.68 11.11
CA ILE A 718 -18.55 -6.04 11.02
C ILE A 718 -18.39 -7.56 10.87
N ASN A 719 -19.13 -8.34 11.65
CA ASN A 719 -19.11 -9.80 11.57
C ASN A 719 -19.63 -10.30 10.23
N LYS A 720 -20.77 -9.77 9.74
CA LYS A 720 -21.32 -10.08 8.40
C LYS A 720 -20.30 -9.78 7.30
N ALA A 721 -19.66 -8.61 7.35
CA ALA A 721 -18.62 -8.24 6.39
C ALA A 721 -17.39 -9.16 6.47
N THR A 722 -16.97 -9.54 7.67
CA THR A 722 -15.83 -10.45 7.90
C THR A 722 -16.11 -11.84 7.33
N ILE A 723 -17.28 -12.42 7.62
CA ILE A 723 -17.72 -13.71 7.06
C ILE A 723 -17.77 -13.64 5.53
N GLN A 724 -18.32 -12.56 4.98
CA GLN A 724 -18.39 -12.38 3.54
C GLN A 724 -16.99 -12.29 2.91
N HIS A 725 -16.06 -11.57 3.55
CA HIS A 725 -14.66 -11.50 3.10
C HIS A 725 -13.95 -12.85 3.17
N GLN A 726 -14.20 -13.66 4.21
CA GLN A 726 -13.69 -15.03 4.29
C GLN A 726 -14.24 -15.90 3.17
N LYS A 727 -15.54 -15.83 2.88
CA LYS A 727 -16.16 -16.52 1.74
C LYS A 727 -15.52 -16.11 0.42
N TYR A 728 -15.29 -14.81 0.21
CA TYR A 728 -14.57 -14.33 -0.96
C TYR A 728 -13.15 -14.88 -1.00
N ALA A 729 -12.40 -14.85 0.10
CA ALA A 729 -11.06 -15.43 0.13
C ALA A 729 -11.05 -16.92 -0.24
N GLU A 730 -12.02 -17.71 0.21
CA GLU A 730 -12.15 -19.12 -0.17
C GLU A 730 -12.52 -19.31 -1.64
N ILE A 731 -13.40 -18.47 -2.20
CA ILE A 731 -13.69 -18.46 -3.65
C ILE A 731 -12.43 -18.10 -4.44
N LEU A 732 -11.66 -17.09 -3.99
CA LEU A 732 -10.43 -16.68 -4.65
C LEU A 732 -9.36 -17.78 -4.63
N LYS A 733 -9.26 -18.53 -3.53
CA LYS A 733 -8.39 -19.72 -3.46
C LYS A 733 -8.85 -20.82 -4.41
N LYS A 734 -10.13 -21.21 -4.35
CA LYS A 734 -10.65 -22.38 -5.07
C LYS A 734 -10.86 -22.13 -6.57
N GLU A 735 -11.41 -20.98 -6.92
CA GLU A 735 -11.85 -20.68 -8.28
C GLU A 735 -10.85 -19.79 -9.03
N PHE A 736 -10.05 -18.99 -8.35
CA PHE A 736 -9.05 -18.12 -8.99
C PHE A 736 -7.60 -18.53 -8.69
N ASN A 737 -7.40 -19.60 -7.90
CA ASN A 737 -6.08 -20.12 -7.51
C ASN A 737 -5.15 -19.05 -6.90
N ILE A 738 -5.73 -18.16 -6.09
CA ILE A 738 -4.97 -17.16 -5.33
C ILE A 738 -4.77 -17.74 -3.92
N PRO A 739 -3.63 -18.40 -3.60
CA PRO A 739 -3.46 -19.15 -2.36
C PRO A 739 -3.51 -18.26 -1.11
N ALA A 740 -3.06 -17.01 -1.22
CA ALA A 740 -3.12 -16.00 -0.16
C ALA A 740 -3.79 -14.70 -0.65
N PRO A 741 -5.14 -14.66 -0.73
CA PRO A 741 -5.84 -13.49 -1.25
C PRO A 741 -5.50 -12.22 -0.46
N SER A 742 -4.97 -11.21 -1.15
CA SER A 742 -4.68 -9.92 -0.55
C SER A 742 -5.98 -9.14 -0.32
N ARG A 743 -5.89 -8.07 0.49
CA ARG A 743 -7.03 -7.14 0.65
C ARG A 743 -7.47 -6.54 -0.70
N ASN A 744 -6.53 -6.30 -1.62
CA ASN A 744 -6.86 -5.77 -2.94
C ASN A 744 -7.59 -6.80 -3.82
N ASP A 745 -7.25 -8.07 -3.71
CA ASP A 745 -7.91 -9.14 -4.48
C ASP A 745 -9.38 -9.28 -4.07
N ILE A 746 -9.62 -9.25 -2.75
CA ILE A 746 -10.98 -9.24 -2.19
C ILE A 746 -11.76 -8.01 -2.66
N ILE A 747 -11.12 -6.83 -2.69
CA ILE A 747 -11.77 -5.60 -3.19
C ILE A 747 -12.09 -5.71 -4.69
N ARG A 748 -11.16 -6.18 -5.53
CA ARG A 748 -11.38 -6.40 -6.97
C ARG A 748 -12.59 -7.30 -7.20
N TYR A 749 -12.65 -8.44 -6.51
CA TYR A 749 -13.76 -9.38 -6.62
C TYR A 749 -15.08 -8.78 -6.16
N LYS A 750 -15.06 -8.02 -5.07
CA LYS A 750 -16.27 -7.35 -4.57
C LYS A 750 -16.81 -6.30 -5.55
N LEU A 751 -15.92 -5.51 -6.17
CA LEU A 751 -16.30 -4.56 -7.23
C LEU A 751 -16.84 -5.27 -8.48
N TYR A 752 -16.25 -6.41 -8.84
CA TYR A 752 -16.76 -7.24 -9.94
C TYR A 752 -18.19 -7.74 -9.68
N LEU A 753 -18.50 -8.18 -8.45
CA LEU A 753 -19.83 -8.64 -8.09
C LEU A 753 -20.88 -7.51 -8.08
N GLU A 754 -20.50 -6.26 -7.80
CA GLU A 754 -21.42 -5.10 -7.92
C GLU A 754 -21.95 -4.93 -9.36
N LEU A 755 -21.21 -5.43 -10.36
CA LEU A 755 -21.57 -5.37 -11.78
C LEU A 755 -22.45 -6.55 -12.22
N ALA A 756 -22.79 -7.50 -11.35
CA ALA A 756 -23.58 -8.67 -11.76
C ALA A 756 -24.91 -8.28 -12.45
N ASN A 757 -25.58 -7.24 -11.93
CA ASN A 757 -26.87 -6.78 -12.42
C ASN A 757 -26.81 -6.07 -13.79
N ASN A 758 -25.63 -5.65 -14.25
CA ASN A 758 -25.43 -5.05 -15.58
C ASN A 758 -24.74 -6.02 -16.58
N GLY A 759 -24.65 -7.31 -16.22
CA GLY A 759 -23.98 -8.32 -17.05
C GLY A 759 -22.45 -8.29 -16.93
N PHE A 760 -21.92 -7.85 -15.80
CA PHE A 760 -20.49 -7.72 -15.51
C PHE A 760 -19.76 -6.74 -16.44
N LYS A 761 -20.44 -5.69 -16.88
CA LYS A 761 -19.88 -4.64 -17.73
C LYS A 761 -19.32 -3.49 -16.89
N ASP A 762 -18.14 -3.01 -17.25
CA ASP A 762 -17.52 -1.89 -16.54
C ASP A 762 -18.35 -0.60 -16.71
N LEU A 763 -18.28 0.29 -15.72
CA LEU A 763 -19.11 1.50 -15.71
C LEU A 763 -18.65 2.60 -16.67
N TYR A 764 -17.42 2.55 -17.20
CA TYR A 764 -16.88 3.63 -18.04
C TYR A 764 -16.95 3.34 -19.52
N THR A 765 -16.72 2.09 -19.91
CA THR A 765 -16.65 1.69 -21.31
C THR A 765 -17.73 0.72 -21.74
N ASP A 766 -18.56 0.23 -20.80
CA ASP A 766 -19.59 -0.78 -21.04
C ASP A 766 -19.01 -2.10 -21.62
N VAL A 767 -17.72 -2.34 -21.37
CA VAL A 767 -17.01 -3.54 -21.81
C VAL A 767 -17.20 -4.62 -20.75
N LYS A 768 -17.61 -5.80 -21.20
CA LYS A 768 -17.77 -6.97 -20.33
C LYS A 768 -16.43 -7.39 -19.73
N ILE A 769 -16.38 -7.47 -18.41
CA ILE A 769 -15.24 -7.97 -17.67
C ILE A 769 -15.32 -9.49 -17.64
N GLU A 770 -14.55 -10.14 -18.50
CA GLU A 770 -14.46 -11.60 -18.48
C GLU A 770 -13.86 -12.09 -17.17
N ARG A 771 -14.55 -13.03 -16.52
CA ARG A 771 -14.22 -13.53 -15.18
C ARG A 771 -12.75 -13.94 -15.04
N GLY A 772 -12.18 -14.62 -16.04
CA GLY A 772 -10.78 -15.06 -16.03
C GLY A 772 -9.75 -13.93 -16.13
N ASN A 773 -10.13 -12.74 -16.61
CA ASN A 773 -9.23 -11.60 -16.75
C ASN A 773 -9.23 -10.66 -15.52
N LEU A 774 -10.05 -10.92 -14.51
CA LEU A 774 -10.30 -10.04 -13.36
C LEU A 774 -9.03 -9.62 -12.61
N PHE A 775 -8.06 -10.54 -12.46
CA PHE A 775 -6.82 -10.32 -11.71
C PHE A 775 -5.60 -10.02 -12.61
N THR A 776 -5.83 -9.76 -13.90
CA THR A 776 -4.76 -9.41 -14.86
C THR A 776 -4.49 -7.91 -14.89
N GLU A 777 -3.38 -7.50 -15.52
CA GLU A 777 -3.05 -6.07 -15.72
C GLU A 777 -4.04 -5.32 -16.64
N LYS A 778 -5.02 -6.01 -17.24
CA LYS A 778 -6.02 -5.39 -18.11
C LYS A 778 -7.00 -4.49 -17.36
N TYR A 779 -7.22 -4.73 -16.06
CA TYR A 779 -8.20 -4.01 -15.26
C TYR A 779 -7.58 -3.41 -14.00
N ASP A 780 -7.97 -2.17 -13.72
CA ASP A 780 -7.55 -1.43 -12.54
C ASP A 780 -8.75 -1.13 -11.64
N ILE A 781 -8.48 -1.01 -10.34
CA ILE A 781 -9.41 -0.33 -9.43
C ILE A 781 -9.17 1.17 -9.58
N ASP A 782 -10.12 1.89 -10.18
CA ASP A 782 -10.10 3.35 -10.27
C ASP A 782 -10.84 3.98 -9.08
N HIS A 783 -10.43 5.20 -8.72
CA HIS A 783 -11.15 6.03 -7.77
C HIS A 783 -12.12 6.95 -8.53
N ILE A 784 -13.43 6.73 -8.35
CA ILE A 784 -14.52 7.46 -9.01
C ILE A 784 -14.25 8.97 -8.99
N ILE A 785 -13.99 9.48 -7.79
CA ILE A 785 -13.44 10.81 -7.57
C ILE A 785 -11.94 10.63 -7.25
N PRO A 786 -11.03 11.22 -8.04
CA PRO A 786 -9.60 11.03 -7.86
C PRO A 786 -9.13 11.37 -6.45
N GLN A 787 -8.29 10.51 -5.86
CA GLN A 787 -7.71 10.76 -4.53
C GLN A 787 -6.96 12.10 -4.42
N SER A 788 -6.47 12.63 -5.54
CA SER A 788 -5.82 13.94 -5.63
C SER A 788 -6.78 15.11 -5.34
N ARG A 789 -8.09 14.89 -5.54
CA ARG A 789 -9.19 15.87 -5.39
C ARG A 789 -10.08 15.57 -4.18
N PHE A 790 -10.39 14.31 -3.92
CA PHE A 790 -11.25 13.87 -2.82
C PHE A 790 -10.62 12.63 -2.17
N PHE A 791 -10.03 12.79 -0.99
CA PHE A 791 -9.26 11.72 -0.34
C PHE A 791 -10.17 10.70 0.32
N ASP A 792 -10.83 9.92 -0.50
CA ASP A 792 -11.69 8.83 -0.10
C ASP A 792 -11.19 7.53 -0.70
N ASP A 793 -10.57 6.69 0.14
CA ASP A 793 -10.17 5.33 -0.23
C ASP A 793 -11.20 4.27 0.18
N SER A 794 -12.39 4.71 0.61
CA SER A 794 -13.50 3.81 0.91
C SER A 794 -13.91 3.03 -0.34
N PHE A 795 -14.53 1.88 -0.09
CA PHE A 795 -15.07 1.03 -1.13
C PHE A 795 -16.10 1.77 -2.01
N SER A 796 -16.85 2.72 -1.44
CA SER A 796 -17.83 3.53 -2.15
C SER A 796 -17.24 4.52 -3.17
N ASN A 797 -15.94 4.80 -3.12
CA ASN A 797 -15.25 5.64 -4.11
C ASN A 797 -14.41 4.82 -5.10
N LYS A 798 -14.60 3.50 -5.17
CA LYS A 798 -13.82 2.60 -6.03
C LYS A 798 -14.68 1.94 -7.07
N VAL A 799 -14.18 1.78 -8.29
CA VAL A 799 -14.82 1.02 -9.39
C VAL A 799 -13.78 0.19 -10.12
N LEU A 800 -14.21 -0.91 -10.73
CA LEU A 800 -13.35 -1.76 -11.54
C LEU A 800 -13.52 -1.40 -13.01
N VAL A 801 -12.44 -1.01 -13.69
CA VAL A 801 -12.48 -0.50 -15.07
C VAL A 801 -11.26 -0.96 -15.88
N PRO A 802 -11.32 -0.96 -17.21
CA PRO A 802 -10.15 -1.23 -18.04
C PRO A 802 -9.02 -0.24 -17.75
N ARG A 803 -7.79 -0.73 -17.71
CA ARG A 803 -6.59 0.08 -17.45
C ARG A 803 -6.45 1.25 -18.42
N SER A 804 -6.82 1.05 -19.68
CA SER A 804 -6.83 2.11 -20.69
C SER A 804 -7.80 3.25 -20.33
N ALA A 805 -8.99 2.93 -19.82
CA ALA A 805 -9.99 3.91 -19.38
C ALA A 805 -9.53 4.66 -18.12
N ASN A 806 -8.96 3.94 -17.15
CA ASN A 806 -8.36 4.53 -15.94
C ASN A 806 -7.27 5.56 -16.29
N LEU A 807 -6.35 5.20 -17.20
CA LEU A 807 -5.29 6.08 -17.67
C LEU A 807 -5.82 7.33 -18.41
N LYS A 808 -6.89 7.18 -19.21
CA LYS A 808 -7.55 8.30 -19.90
C LYS A 808 -8.27 9.25 -18.94
N LYS A 809 -9.00 8.70 -17.96
CA LYS A 809 -9.71 9.49 -16.94
C LYS A 809 -8.76 10.36 -16.12
N GLY A 810 -7.59 9.85 -15.75
CA GLY A 810 -6.57 10.63 -15.04
C GLY A 810 -7.09 11.28 -13.75
N ASN A 811 -7.10 12.62 -13.70
CA ASN A 811 -7.55 13.41 -12.53
C ASN A 811 -8.98 13.98 -12.68
N PHE A 812 -9.76 13.51 -13.64
CA PHE A 812 -11.19 13.86 -13.76
C PHE A 812 -12.06 12.98 -12.87
N THR A 813 -13.24 13.47 -12.46
CA THR A 813 -14.25 12.58 -11.86
C THR A 813 -14.80 11.63 -12.92
N ALA A 814 -15.46 10.55 -12.52
CA ALA A 814 -16.18 9.68 -13.45
C ALA A 814 -17.14 10.49 -14.35
N PHE A 815 -17.90 11.41 -13.74
CA PHE A 815 -18.81 12.30 -14.45
C PHE A 815 -18.07 13.19 -15.47
N ASP A 816 -17.06 13.95 -15.02
CA ASP A 816 -16.31 14.87 -15.87
C ASP A 816 -15.66 14.12 -17.07
N TYR A 817 -15.11 12.93 -16.80
CA TYR A 817 -14.48 12.08 -17.84
C TYR A 817 -15.49 11.61 -18.89
N LEU A 818 -16.66 11.13 -18.47
CA LEU A 818 -17.69 10.64 -19.38
C LEU A 818 -18.38 11.79 -20.14
N GLU A 819 -18.49 12.98 -19.53
CA GLU A 819 -18.95 14.21 -20.20
C GLU A 819 -18.00 14.60 -21.35
N ILE A 820 -16.68 14.48 -21.15
CA ILE A 820 -15.66 14.73 -22.19
C ILE A 820 -15.71 13.68 -23.31
N GLU A 821 -15.96 12.41 -22.96
CA GLU A 821 -16.03 11.31 -23.94
C GLU A 821 -17.30 11.31 -24.79
N GLY A 822 -18.34 12.07 -24.41
CA GLY A 822 -19.55 12.32 -25.19
C GLY A 822 -20.85 12.27 -24.37
N LYS A 823 -21.83 13.13 -24.71
CA LYS A 823 -23.12 13.23 -24.00
C LYS A 823 -23.90 11.91 -23.94
N ASP A 824 -23.92 11.16 -25.04
CA ASP A 824 -24.62 9.87 -25.11
C ASP A 824 -24.03 8.82 -24.15
N LYS A 825 -22.69 8.84 -23.97
CA LYS A 825 -22.01 7.96 -23.02
C LYS A 825 -22.34 8.33 -21.58
N LEU A 826 -22.39 9.64 -21.28
CA LEU A 826 -22.76 10.12 -19.96
C LEU A 826 -24.19 9.74 -19.59
N GLU A 827 -25.15 9.92 -20.51
CA GLU A 827 -26.55 9.57 -20.28
C GLU A 827 -26.72 8.05 -20.03
N LYS A 828 -26.07 7.22 -20.86
CA LYS A 828 -26.04 5.77 -20.67
C LYS A 828 -25.45 5.38 -19.31
N PHE A 829 -24.34 6.00 -18.91
CA PHE A 829 -23.75 5.79 -17.59
C PHE A 829 -24.70 6.16 -16.45
N LEU A 830 -25.35 7.33 -16.51
CA LEU A 830 -26.30 7.79 -15.50
C LEU A 830 -27.49 6.82 -15.34
N ASN A 831 -27.98 6.27 -16.45
CA ASN A 831 -29.04 5.26 -16.43
C ASN A 831 -28.57 3.95 -15.79
N ILE A 832 -27.36 3.48 -16.13
CA ILE A 832 -26.78 2.25 -15.55
C ILE A 832 -26.60 2.39 -14.04
N ILE A 833 -26.01 3.49 -13.57
CA ILE A 833 -25.77 3.67 -12.13
C ILE A 833 -27.07 3.82 -11.35
N LYS A 834 -28.12 4.38 -11.96
CA LYS A 834 -29.45 4.48 -11.36
C LYS A 834 -30.08 3.09 -11.20
N ASP A 835 -30.05 2.26 -12.26
CA ASP A 835 -30.53 0.88 -12.21
C ASP A 835 -29.79 0.04 -11.15
N LEU A 836 -28.46 0.19 -11.06
CA LEU A 836 -27.66 -0.47 -10.02
C LEU A 836 -28.03 -0.01 -8.60
N TYR A 837 -28.37 1.26 -8.43
CA TYR A 837 -28.80 1.79 -7.14
C TYR A 837 -30.20 1.31 -6.74
N ASP A 838 -31.16 1.36 -7.67
CA ASP A 838 -32.55 0.95 -7.46
C ASP A 838 -32.65 -0.55 -7.14
N LYS A 839 -31.77 -1.37 -7.72
CA LYS A 839 -31.63 -2.81 -7.42
C LYS A 839 -30.80 -3.11 -6.16
N GLY A 840 -30.31 -2.08 -5.46
CA GLY A 840 -29.50 -2.24 -4.24
C GLY A 840 -28.09 -2.81 -4.45
N ALA A 841 -27.58 -2.84 -5.70
CA ALA A 841 -26.24 -3.35 -6.01
C ALA A 841 -25.12 -2.40 -5.56
N ILE A 842 -25.40 -1.09 -5.57
CA ILE A 842 -24.48 -0.06 -5.07
C ILE A 842 -25.13 0.75 -3.93
N THR A 843 -24.31 1.17 -2.97
CA THR A 843 -24.78 2.01 -1.85
C THR A 843 -25.13 3.42 -2.29
N LYS A 844 -26.02 4.11 -1.55
CA LYS A 844 -26.34 5.54 -1.76
C LYS A 844 -25.09 6.42 -1.85
N ALA A 845 -24.13 6.22 -0.95
CA ALA A 845 -22.88 6.97 -0.94
C ALA A 845 -22.03 6.80 -2.22
N LYS A 846 -22.10 5.63 -2.88
CA LYS A 846 -21.41 5.36 -4.14
C LYS A 846 -22.15 5.99 -5.32
N PHE A 847 -23.47 5.86 -5.34
CA PHE A 847 -24.34 6.47 -6.36
C PHE A 847 -24.16 8.00 -6.41
N GLU A 848 -24.11 8.67 -5.26
CA GLU A 848 -23.87 10.11 -5.18
C GLU A 848 -22.46 10.49 -5.68
N LYS A 849 -21.43 9.68 -5.40
CA LYS A 849 -20.05 9.95 -5.86
C LYS A 849 -19.88 9.79 -7.37
N LEU A 850 -20.57 8.81 -7.97
CA LEU A 850 -20.56 8.56 -9.42
C LEU A 850 -21.15 9.73 -10.21
N GLN A 851 -22.10 10.46 -9.64
CA GLN A 851 -22.76 11.62 -10.26
C GLN A 851 -22.03 12.95 -10.00
N LYS A 852 -21.01 12.95 -9.14
CA LYS A 852 -20.44 14.19 -8.63
C LYS A 852 -19.56 14.87 -9.68
N LYS A 853 -19.91 16.11 -10.03
CA LYS A 853 -19.07 16.93 -10.90
C LYS A 853 -17.82 17.39 -10.16
N GLY A 854 -16.76 17.62 -10.92
CA GLY A 854 -15.51 18.14 -10.36
C GLY A 854 -15.67 19.47 -9.60
N VAL A 855 -16.61 20.32 -10.02
CA VAL A 855 -16.91 21.62 -9.40
C VAL A 855 -17.72 21.50 -8.10
N GLU A 856 -18.39 20.38 -7.87
CA GLU A 856 -19.22 20.10 -6.69
C GLU A 856 -18.45 19.38 -5.58
N ILE A 857 -17.20 19.01 -5.86
CA ILE A 857 -16.29 18.50 -4.83
C ILE A 857 -15.98 19.65 -3.88
N GLY A 858 -16.76 19.76 -2.80
CA GLY A 858 -16.38 20.56 -1.65
C GLY A 858 -15.03 20.10 -1.08
N ASP A 859 -14.36 20.95 -0.33
CA ASP A 859 -13.12 20.61 0.37
C ASP A 859 -13.38 19.41 1.31
N GLY A 860 -13.08 18.18 0.86
CA GLY A 860 -13.34 16.91 1.53
C GLY A 860 -12.50 16.67 2.80
N PHE A 861 -12.31 17.71 3.62
CA PHE A 861 -11.41 17.80 4.76
C PHE A 861 -11.96 17.16 6.04
N ILE A 862 -13.28 17.05 6.20
CA ILE A 862 -13.91 16.93 7.53
C ILE A 862 -13.72 15.55 8.19
N GLU A 863 -13.97 14.45 7.49
CA GLU A 863 -13.94 13.10 8.10
C GLU A 863 -12.53 12.63 8.49
N ARG A 864 -11.50 13.12 7.79
CA ARG A 864 -10.11 12.71 8.04
C ARG A 864 -9.41 13.56 9.09
N ASP A 865 -9.71 14.85 9.17
CA ASP A 865 -9.27 15.72 10.27
C ASP A 865 -9.63 15.08 11.61
N LEU A 866 -10.81 14.46 11.72
CA LEU A 866 -11.26 13.75 12.92
C LEU A 866 -10.35 12.57 13.32
N ARG A 867 -9.93 11.70 12.39
CA ARG A 867 -9.04 10.56 12.74
C ARG A 867 -7.61 11.00 13.06
N ASN A 868 -7.09 12.00 12.36
CA ASN A 868 -5.75 12.54 12.60
C ASN A 868 -5.67 13.31 13.93
N THR A 869 -6.70 14.09 14.26
CA THR A 869 -6.83 14.79 15.54
C THR A 869 -6.97 13.81 16.71
N GLN A 870 -7.63 12.65 16.54
CA GLN A 870 -7.63 11.59 17.58
C GLN A 870 -6.21 11.12 17.96
N TYR A 871 -5.34 10.88 16.98
CA TYR A 871 -3.96 10.46 17.24
C TYR A 871 -3.12 11.57 17.87
N ILE A 872 -3.22 12.80 17.32
CA ILE A 872 -2.56 13.99 17.89
C ILE A 872 -2.97 14.13 19.35
N ALA A 873 -4.26 14.05 19.64
CA ALA A 873 -4.77 14.38 20.95
C ALA A 873 -4.53 13.25 21.99
N LYS A 874 -4.46 11.98 21.56
CA LYS A 874 -3.94 10.89 22.42
C LYS A 874 -2.48 11.14 22.82
N LYS A 875 -1.63 11.52 21.86
CA LYS A 875 -0.22 11.83 22.14
C LYS A 875 -0.03 13.12 22.91
N ALA A 876 -0.87 14.13 22.66
CA ALA A 876 -0.92 15.34 23.46
C ALA A 876 -1.20 15.02 24.92
N LYS A 877 -2.21 14.17 25.21
CA LYS A 877 -2.51 13.75 26.59
C LYS A 877 -1.29 13.13 27.28
N GLU A 878 -0.60 12.21 26.62
CA GLU A 878 0.61 11.57 27.16
C GLU A 878 1.71 12.61 27.51
N ILE A 879 1.88 13.63 26.66
CA ILE A 879 2.89 14.70 26.86
C ILE A 879 2.47 15.68 27.96
N LEU A 880 1.22 16.15 27.93
CA LEU A 880 0.67 17.16 28.85
C LEU A 880 0.60 16.65 30.28
N LEU A 881 0.41 15.35 30.47
CA LEU A 881 0.56 14.68 31.75
C LEU A 881 1.96 14.87 32.36
N GLY A 882 2.97 15.31 31.60
CA GLY A 882 4.26 15.71 32.16
C GLY A 882 4.23 17.00 32.98
N ILE A 883 3.27 17.91 32.73
CA ILE A 883 3.19 19.23 33.38
C ILE A 883 1.93 19.41 34.25
N THR A 884 0.95 18.51 34.19
CA THR A 884 -0.21 18.51 35.11
C THR A 884 -0.60 17.08 35.47
N ASN A 885 -1.24 16.90 36.63
CA ASN A 885 -1.80 15.62 37.07
C ASN A 885 -3.12 15.29 36.39
N TYR A 886 -3.85 16.29 35.89
CA TYR A 886 -5.17 16.11 35.30
C TYR A 886 -5.19 16.60 33.87
N VAL A 887 -5.37 15.66 32.94
CA VAL A 887 -5.63 15.97 31.53
C VAL A 887 -6.94 15.35 31.08
N THR A 888 -7.95 16.19 30.95
CA THR A 888 -9.33 15.78 30.66
C THR A 888 -9.63 15.90 29.16
N PRO A 889 -9.97 14.80 28.49
CA PRO A 889 -10.41 14.85 27.11
C PRO A 889 -11.91 15.17 26.99
N THR A 890 -12.28 16.06 26.08
CA THR A 890 -13.68 16.32 25.66
C THR A 890 -13.91 15.94 24.20
N SER A 891 -15.17 15.96 23.71
CA SER A 891 -15.51 15.74 22.31
C SER A 891 -16.06 17.00 21.63
N GLY A 892 -15.84 17.11 20.31
CA GLY A 892 -16.34 18.25 19.53
C GLY A 892 -17.86 18.40 19.55
N ARG A 893 -18.62 17.31 19.69
CA ARG A 893 -20.09 17.36 19.86
C ARG A 893 -20.49 18.00 21.19
N ILE A 894 -19.74 17.73 22.26
CA ILE A 894 -19.97 18.34 23.57
C ILE A 894 -19.67 19.85 23.49
N THR A 895 -18.50 20.21 22.96
CA THR A 895 -18.11 21.63 22.85
C THR A 895 -19.00 22.39 21.86
N GLU A 896 -19.49 21.75 20.80
CA GLU A 896 -20.50 22.34 19.90
C GLU A 896 -21.80 22.68 20.65
N LYS A 897 -22.34 21.72 21.42
CA LYS A 897 -23.56 21.95 22.19
C LYS A 897 -23.41 23.04 23.26
N LEU A 898 -22.30 23.03 24.01
CA LEU A 898 -22.03 24.05 25.03
C LEU A 898 -21.90 25.44 24.40
N ARG A 899 -21.19 25.56 23.29
CA ARG A 899 -20.98 26.82 22.57
C ARG A 899 -22.24 27.38 21.92
N GLU A 900 -23.16 26.51 21.51
CA GLU A 900 -24.49 26.89 21.04
C GLU A 900 -25.32 27.46 22.20
N ASP A 901 -25.38 26.75 23.33
CA ASP A 901 -26.16 27.18 24.51
C ASP A 901 -25.60 28.47 25.13
N TRP A 902 -24.27 28.61 25.19
CA TRP A 902 -23.55 29.82 25.63
C TRP A 902 -23.48 30.91 24.55
N ASN A 903 -24.08 30.69 23.38
CA ASN A 903 -24.24 31.68 22.32
C ASN A 903 -22.93 32.31 21.78
N LEU A 904 -21.79 31.65 21.94
CA LEU A 904 -20.46 32.16 21.56
C LEU A 904 -20.29 32.33 20.04
N VAL A 905 -20.97 31.50 19.25
CA VAL A 905 -20.95 31.56 17.77
C VAL A 905 -21.44 32.92 17.26
N ASN A 906 -22.44 33.51 17.93
CA ASN A 906 -22.98 34.80 17.53
C ASN A 906 -22.05 35.95 17.94
N THR A 907 -21.25 35.81 19.01
CA THR A 907 -20.17 36.77 19.35
C THR A 907 -19.17 36.92 18.21
N MET A 908 -18.76 35.81 17.58
CA MET A 908 -17.88 35.83 16.41
C MET A 908 -18.49 36.50 15.18
N LYS A 909 -19.81 36.39 14.98
CA LYS A 909 -20.52 37.12 13.92
C LYS A 909 -20.50 38.62 14.18
N GLU A 910 -20.75 39.04 15.42
CA GLU A 910 -20.76 40.45 15.81
C GLU A 910 -19.39 41.11 15.65
N LEU A 911 -18.31 40.41 16.02
CA LEU A 911 -16.94 40.89 15.83
C LEU A 911 -16.59 41.12 14.34
N ASN A 912 -17.20 40.35 13.44
CA ASN A 912 -16.92 40.41 12.02
C ASN A 912 -17.92 41.29 11.23
N LEU A 913 -19.08 41.60 11.81
CA LEU A 913 -20.18 42.24 11.07
C LEU A 913 -19.76 43.56 10.41
N GLU A 914 -19.07 44.42 11.13
CA GLU A 914 -18.64 45.72 10.62
C GLU A 914 -17.62 45.59 9.48
N LYS A 915 -16.70 44.62 9.58
CA LYS A 915 -15.71 44.33 8.53
C LYS A 915 -16.40 43.88 7.24
N TYR A 916 -17.34 42.93 7.35
CA TYR A 916 -18.05 42.39 6.18
C TYR A 916 -19.05 43.39 5.60
N ARG A 917 -19.65 44.24 6.43
CA ARG A 917 -20.50 45.36 6.00
C ARG A 917 -19.72 46.34 5.11
N LYS A 918 -18.52 46.74 5.52
CA LYS A 918 -17.63 47.60 4.70
C LYS A 918 -17.22 46.98 3.37
N LEU A 919 -17.20 45.64 3.29
CA LEU A 919 -16.87 44.90 2.06
C LEU A 919 -18.10 44.60 1.18
N GLY A 920 -19.30 45.05 1.55
CA GLY A 920 -20.54 44.76 0.82
C GLY A 920 -21.00 43.30 0.89
N LEU A 921 -20.53 42.54 1.90
CA LEU A 921 -20.80 41.10 2.06
C LEU A 921 -21.88 40.81 3.12
N THR A 922 -22.84 41.72 3.27
CA THR A 922 -23.97 41.59 4.21
C THR A 922 -25.30 41.76 3.49
N GLU A 923 -26.31 41.00 3.92
CA GLU A 923 -27.69 41.09 3.45
C GLU A 923 -28.63 41.47 4.61
N THR A 924 -29.72 42.16 4.31
CA THR A 924 -30.79 42.42 5.27
C THR A 924 -31.79 41.28 5.18
N VAL A 925 -32.01 40.58 6.29
CA VAL A 925 -32.98 39.49 6.39
C VAL A 925 -34.05 39.90 7.39
N ILE A 926 -35.31 39.77 6.99
CA ILE A 926 -36.44 39.96 7.87
C ILE A 926 -36.54 38.73 8.78
N ASN A 927 -36.42 38.92 10.09
CA ASN A 927 -36.57 37.80 11.02
C ASN A 927 -38.05 37.36 11.11
N SER A 928 -38.33 36.25 11.80
CA SER A 928 -39.69 35.73 12.01
C SER A 928 -40.65 36.66 12.77
N LYS A 929 -40.23 37.90 13.08
CA LYS A 929 -41.00 38.94 13.75
C LYS A 929 -41.16 40.21 12.89
N GLY A 930 -40.71 40.23 11.64
CA GLY A 930 -40.79 41.42 10.79
C GLY A 930 -39.67 42.44 11.01
N GLU A 931 -38.69 42.16 11.87
CA GLU A 931 -37.58 43.09 12.12
C GLU A 931 -36.44 42.86 11.10
N GLU A 932 -35.96 43.95 10.51
CA GLU A 932 -34.79 43.93 9.64
C GLU A 932 -33.52 43.64 10.43
N LYS A 933 -32.86 42.50 10.14
CA LYS A 933 -31.59 42.14 10.74
C LYS A 933 -30.52 41.91 9.68
N GLN A 934 -29.44 42.68 9.76
CA GLN A 934 -28.29 42.45 8.90
C GLN A 934 -27.53 41.17 9.27
N ARG A 935 -27.18 40.39 8.24
CA ARG A 935 -26.47 39.12 8.33
C ARG A 935 -25.32 39.09 7.33
N ILE A 936 -24.23 38.40 7.69
CA ILE A 936 -23.10 38.14 6.78
C ILE A 936 -23.46 36.99 5.80
N ILE A 937 -23.28 37.22 4.50
CA ILE A 937 -23.53 36.25 3.43
C ILE A 937 -22.52 35.09 3.55
N ASN A 938 -22.98 33.84 3.43
CA ASN A 938 -22.15 32.63 3.49
C ASN A 938 -21.22 32.52 4.73
N TRP A 939 -21.67 33.07 5.87
CA TRP A 939 -20.87 33.06 7.09
C TRP A 939 -20.66 31.65 7.65
N THR A 940 -19.40 31.35 7.97
CA THR A 940 -19.00 30.23 8.82
C THR A 940 -17.95 30.70 9.82
N LYS A 941 -17.93 30.12 11.02
CA LYS A 941 -16.91 30.44 12.05
C LYS A 941 -15.48 30.25 11.54
N ARG A 942 -15.29 29.36 10.55
CA ARG A 942 -13.97 29.03 9.98
C ARG A 942 -13.34 30.15 9.16
N ASN A 943 -14.11 31.16 8.76
CA ASN A 943 -13.61 32.32 8.02
C ASN A 943 -12.65 33.20 8.84
N ASP A 944 -12.56 32.99 10.15
CA ASP A 944 -11.75 33.77 11.08
C ASP A 944 -10.98 32.85 12.02
N HIS A 945 -9.64 32.90 12.02
CA HIS A 945 -8.79 32.04 12.84
C HIS A 945 -9.06 32.15 14.35
N ARG A 946 -9.64 33.26 14.84
CA ARG A 946 -9.99 33.43 16.25
C ARG A 946 -11.02 32.42 16.75
N HIS A 947 -11.74 31.74 15.86
CA HIS A 947 -12.65 30.66 16.27
C HIS A 947 -11.94 29.55 17.06
N HIS A 948 -10.67 29.26 16.79
CA HIS A 948 -9.91 28.29 17.60
C HIS A 948 -9.78 28.72 19.07
N ALA A 949 -9.63 30.02 19.34
CA ALA A 949 -9.58 30.53 20.71
C ALA A 949 -10.95 30.45 21.40
N MET A 950 -12.04 30.73 20.67
CA MET A 950 -13.41 30.53 21.16
C MET A 950 -13.68 29.04 21.46
N ASP A 951 -13.20 28.16 20.60
CA ASP A 951 -13.33 26.72 20.74
C ASP A 951 -12.55 26.26 21.99
N ALA A 952 -11.30 26.70 22.15
CA ALA A 952 -10.50 26.44 23.34
C ALA A 952 -11.08 27.04 24.63
N LEU A 953 -11.74 28.21 24.56
CA LEU A 953 -12.47 28.79 25.69
C LEU A 953 -13.63 27.91 26.13
N THR A 954 -14.37 27.37 25.14
CA THR A 954 -15.45 26.42 25.41
C THR A 954 -14.90 25.15 26.06
N VAL A 955 -13.76 24.65 25.56
CA VAL A 955 -13.04 23.50 26.11
C VAL A 955 -12.62 23.76 27.56
N ALA A 956 -12.06 24.94 27.87
CA ALA A 956 -11.58 25.27 29.21
C ALA A 956 -12.70 25.25 30.27
N PHE A 957 -13.93 25.61 29.92
CA PHE A 957 -15.09 25.55 30.82
C PHE A 957 -15.89 24.24 30.73
N THR A 958 -15.37 23.23 30.03
CA THR A 958 -16.05 21.93 29.93
C THR A 958 -15.75 21.06 31.15
N THR A 959 -16.73 20.82 32.02
CA THR A 959 -16.55 20.01 33.23
C THR A 959 -16.81 18.52 33.02
N HIS A 960 -16.38 17.67 33.97
CA HIS A 960 -16.71 16.24 33.99
C HIS A 960 -18.24 16.00 33.98
N ASN A 961 -19.00 16.85 34.66
CA ASN A 961 -20.46 16.78 34.71
C ASN A 961 -21.09 17.02 33.34
N HIS A 962 -20.60 18.00 32.56
CA HIS A 962 -21.03 18.20 31.17
C HIS A 962 -20.79 16.93 30.34
N ILE A 963 -19.61 16.33 30.46
CA ILE A 963 -19.22 15.12 29.73
C ILE A 963 -20.07 13.91 30.13
N GLN A 964 -20.28 13.71 31.42
CA GLN A 964 -21.06 12.59 31.94
C GLN A 964 -22.53 12.72 31.53
N TYR A 965 -23.16 13.89 31.71
CA TYR A 965 -24.55 14.11 31.30
C TYR A 965 -24.76 13.85 29.81
N LEU A 966 -23.93 14.42 28.94
CA LEU A 966 -24.08 14.29 27.49
C LEU A 966 -23.78 12.88 26.95
N ASN A 967 -22.89 12.12 27.60
CA ASN A 967 -22.63 10.72 27.22
C ASN A 967 -23.74 9.75 27.66
N TYR A 968 -24.56 10.12 28.64
CA TYR A 968 -25.59 9.25 29.24
C TYR A 968 -27.02 9.80 29.06
N LEU A 969 -27.26 10.65 28.05
CA LEU A 969 -28.58 11.22 27.74
C LEU A 969 -29.70 10.18 27.59
N ASN A 970 -29.39 8.97 27.12
CA ASN A 970 -30.36 7.87 26.99
C ASN A 970 -30.69 7.23 28.36
N ALA A 971 -29.70 7.12 29.25
CA ALA A 971 -29.91 6.63 30.62
C ALA A 971 -30.79 7.59 31.44
N ARG A 972 -30.83 8.87 31.07
CA ARG A 972 -31.77 9.85 31.63
C ARG A 972 -33.24 9.47 31.40
N LYS A 973 -33.57 8.78 30.30
CA LYS A 973 -34.97 8.42 29.97
C LYS A 973 -35.39 7.05 30.53
N ASN A 974 -34.44 6.23 31.00
CA ASN A 974 -34.71 4.89 31.52
C ASN A 974 -34.56 4.88 33.05
N GLU A 975 -35.69 4.91 33.76
CA GLU A 975 -35.73 4.95 35.23
C GLU A 975 -35.11 3.71 35.88
N ALA A 976 -35.11 2.56 35.19
CA ALA A 976 -34.48 1.32 35.65
C ALA A 976 -32.95 1.29 35.46
N HIS A 977 -32.37 2.28 34.78
CA HIS A 977 -30.93 2.33 34.56
C HIS A 977 -30.20 2.75 35.86
N LYS A 978 -29.19 1.97 36.30
CA LYS A 978 -28.46 2.18 37.56
C LYS A 978 -27.90 3.60 37.75
N ALA A 979 -27.58 4.30 36.67
CA ALA A 979 -27.07 5.68 36.69
C ALA A 979 -28.14 6.79 36.61
N HIS A 980 -29.43 6.46 36.45
CA HIS A 980 -30.50 7.44 36.19
C HIS A 980 -30.54 8.58 37.23
N LYS A 981 -30.61 8.24 38.53
CA LYS A 981 -30.63 9.22 39.63
C LYS A 981 -29.42 10.16 39.61
N ILE A 982 -28.23 9.63 39.32
CA ILE A 982 -26.99 10.42 39.24
C ILE A 982 -27.05 11.40 38.07
N ILE A 983 -27.51 10.96 36.89
CA ILE A 983 -27.60 11.80 35.69
C ILE A 983 -28.65 12.91 35.87
N THR A 984 -29.80 12.63 36.49
CA THR A 984 -30.85 13.63 36.77
C THR A 984 -30.36 14.70 37.75
N ASN A 985 -29.60 14.32 38.78
CA ASN A 985 -28.99 15.29 39.71
C ASN A 985 -27.96 16.18 39.00
N ILE A 986 -27.14 15.60 38.11
CA ILE A 986 -26.19 16.35 37.30
C ILE A 986 -26.92 17.34 36.39
N GLU A 987 -28.00 16.91 35.72
CA GLU A 987 -28.82 17.76 34.84
C GLU A 987 -29.32 19.02 35.56
N ASN A 988 -29.92 18.85 36.74
CA ASN A 988 -30.46 19.96 37.53
C ASN A 988 -29.37 20.92 38.03
N ASN A 989 -28.15 20.41 38.24
CA ASN A 989 -27.02 21.22 38.65
C ASN A 989 -26.50 22.11 37.49
N ILE A 990 -26.25 21.51 36.32
CA ILE A 990 -25.53 22.18 35.21
C ILE A 990 -26.44 22.89 34.20
N THR A 991 -27.75 22.67 34.25
CA THR A 991 -28.71 23.26 33.29
C THR A 991 -29.79 24.10 33.97
N GLU A 992 -30.38 25.00 33.21
CA GLU A 992 -31.53 25.80 33.59
C GLU A 992 -32.58 25.80 32.48
N VAL A 993 -33.84 26.06 32.82
CA VAL A 993 -34.94 26.15 31.86
C VAL A 993 -35.20 27.63 31.58
N ILE A 994 -34.98 28.02 30.33
CA ILE A 994 -35.25 29.37 29.86
C ILE A 994 -36.56 29.35 29.09
N GLU A 995 -37.48 30.21 29.50
CA GLU A 995 -38.74 30.43 28.79
C GLU A 995 -38.51 31.43 27.66
N LYS A 996 -38.75 31.01 26.41
CA LYS A 996 -38.64 31.90 25.26
C LYS A 996 -39.85 32.83 25.23
N LYS A 997 -39.68 34.00 24.59
CA LYS A 997 -40.74 35.00 24.39
C LYS A 997 -42.01 34.48 23.68
N ASN A 998 -41.96 33.29 23.08
CA ASN A 998 -43.12 32.62 22.45
C ASN A 998 -43.78 31.56 23.37
N GLY A 999 -43.46 31.55 24.67
CA GLY A 999 -43.98 30.58 25.65
C GLY A 999 -43.32 29.19 25.60
N SER A 1000 -42.41 28.92 24.66
CA SER A 1000 -41.72 27.63 24.60
C SER A 1000 -40.57 27.56 25.62
N LYS A 1001 -40.53 26.48 26.41
CA LYS A 1001 -39.46 26.24 27.39
C LYS A 1001 -38.30 25.51 26.73
N GLN A 1002 -37.09 26.05 26.84
CA GLN A 1002 -35.87 25.43 26.35
C GLN A 1002 -34.86 25.29 27.50
N ARG A 1003 -34.39 24.07 27.75
CA ARG A 1003 -33.31 23.82 28.70
C ARG A 1003 -31.96 24.15 28.05
N ARG A 1004 -31.11 24.87 28.76
CA ARG A 1004 -29.75 25.24 28.34
C ARG A 1004 -28.74 25.02 29.46
N PHE A 1005 -27.47 24.84 29.11
CA PHE A 1005 -26.39 24.85 30.09
C PHE A 1005 -26.21 26.24 30.70
N LYS A 1006 -26.00 26.30 32.02
CA LYS A 1006 -25.72 27.54 32.75
C LYS A 1006 -24.41 28.15 32.23
N GLU A 1007 -24.32 29.48 32.22
CA GLU A 1007 -23.08 30.17 31.85
C GLU A 1007 -22.00 29.92 32.92
N PRO A 1008 -20.75 29.63 32.53
CA PRO A 1008 -19.66 29.35 33.47
C PRO A 1008 -19.07 30.62 34.10
N VAL A 1009 -19.33 31.80 33.53
CA VAL A 1009 -18.88 33.11 34.00
C VAL A 1009 -20.01 34.10 33.79
N LYS A 1010 -20.20 35.04 34.71
CA LYS A 1010 -21.17 36.13 34.55
C LYS A 1010 -20.89 36.94 33.29
N ASN A 1011 -21.91 37.15 32.47
CA ASN A 1011 -21.79 37.86 31.18
C ASN A 1011 -20.72 37.25 30.25
N LEU A 1012 -20.63 35.90 30.20
CA LEU A 1012 -19.60 35.17 29.43
C LEU A 1012 -19.42 35.75 28.02
N ARG A 1013 -20.52 36.10 27.36
CA ARG A 1013 -20.52 36.62 26.00
C ARG A 1013 -19.75 37.93 25.84
N ALA A 1014 -19.90 38.85 26.78
CA ALA A 1014 -19.24 40.17 26.74
C ALA A 1014 -17.73 40.02 27.01
N GLU A 1015 -17.37 39.22 28.01
CA GLU A 1015 -15.97 38.93 28.35
C GLU A 1015 -15.27 38.17 27.21
N ALA A 1016 -15.92 37.14 26.65
CA ALA A 1016 -15.39 36.42 25.49
C ALA A 1016 -15.17 37.35 24.29
N LYS A 1017 -16.10 38.29 24.03
CA LYS A 1017 -15.95 39.28 22.94
C LYS A 1017 -14.72 40.15 23.14
N LYS A 1018 -14.55 40.71 24.34
CA LYS A 1018 -13.41 41.56 24.70
C LYS A 1018 -12.08 40.84 24.45
N HIS A 1019 -11.93 39.63 24.98
CA HIS A 1019 -10.70 38.86 24.82
C HIS A 1019 -10.45 38.39 23.37
N LEU A 1020 -11.50 38.05 22.61
CA LEU A 1020 -11.37 37.65 21.21
C LEU A 1020 -10.95 38.82 20.31
N ASP A 1021 -11.39 40.04 20.62
CA ASP A 1021 -11.04 41.25 19.86
C ASP A 1021 -9.56 41.64 20.03
N GLU A 1022 -8.97 41.36 21.19
CA GLU A 1022 -7.55 41.59 21.49
C GLU A 1022 -6.58 40.63 20.76
N ILE A 1023 -7.07 39.56 20.11
CA ILE A 1023 -6.19 38.55 19.48
C ILE A 1023 -5.64 39.06 18.15
N LEU A 1024 -4.31 39.12 18.06
CA LEU A 1024 -3.59 39.31 16.81
C LEU A 1024 -3.17 37.96 16.20
N ILE A 1025 -3.61 37.68 14.97
CA ILE A 1025 -3.23 36.48 14.22
C ILE A 1025 -1.99 36.77 13.38
N SER A 1026 -0.83 36.26 13.83
CA SER A 1026 0.44 36.40 13.10
C SER A 1026 0.65 35.27 12.09
N HIS A 1027 0.80 35.61 10.81
CA HIS A 1027 1.16 34.67 9.74
C HIS A 1027 2.67 34.72 9.46
N LYS A 1028 3.38 33.61 9.70
CA LYS A 1028 4.82 33.51 9.41
C LYS A 1028 5.09 33.53 7.89
N ALA A 1029 6.00 34.38 7.42
CA ALA A 1029 6.41 34.43 6.02
C ALA A 1029 6.93 33.05 5.51
N LYS A 1030 6.35 32.55 4.42
CA LYS A 1030 6.39 31.12 4.03
C LYS A 1030 7.62 30.64 3.23
N ASN A 1031 8.57 31.50 2.82
CA ASN A 1031 9.47 31.15 1.69
C ASN A 1031 10.97 31.12 2.03
N LYS A 1032 11.44 30.14 2.83
CA LYS A 1032 12.88 29.81 2.83
C LYS A 1032 13.19 28.84 1.68
N VAL A 1033 13.81 29.34 0.61
CA VAL A 1033 14.22 28.55 -0.57
C VAL A 1033 15.30 27.52 -0.20
N VAL A 1034 16.21 27.90 0.70
CA VAL A 1034 17.32 27.07 1.17
C VAL A 1034 17.42 27.07 2.70
N THR A 1035 18.04 26.03 3.25
CA THR A 1035 18.45 25.98 4.66
C THR A 1035 19.92 25.57 4.77
N ARG A 1036 20.67 26.20 5.68
CA ARG A 1036 22.02 25.73 6.04
C ARG A 1036 21.92 24.37 6.71
N ASN A 1037 22.65 23.39 6.20
CA ASN A 1037 22.70 22.04 6.73
C ASN A 1037 24.15 21.53 6.72
N ILE A 1038 24.47 20.60 7.61
CA ILE A 1038 25.78 19.94 7.66
C ILE A 1038 25.65 18.60 6.95
N ASN A 1039 26.30 18.47 5.81
CA ASN A 1039 26.36 17.22 5.06
C ASN A 1039 27.54 16.38 5.60
N LYS A 1040 27.26 15.11 5.96
CA LYS A 1040 28.26 14.18 6.52
C LYS A 1040 28.60 13.11 5.49
N ILE A 1041 29.82 13.12 4.98
CA ILE A 1041 30.32 12.16 4.00
C ILE A 1041 31.22 11.16 4.74
N LYS A 1042 30.80 9.90 4.82
CA LYS A 1042 31.64 8.81 5.35
C LYS A 1042 32.63 8.35 4.29
N LYS A 1043 33.94 8.55 4.52
CA LYS A 1043 35.04 7.89 3.81
C LYS A 1043 35.59 6.75 4.69
N LYS A 1044 36.40 5.86 4.11
CA LYS A 1044 37.04 4.77 4.85
C LYS A 1044 37.91 5.39 5.95
N GLY A 1045 37.54 5.19 7.22
CA GLY A 1045 38.25 5.73 8.39
C GLY A 1045 37.92 7.17 8.81
N SER A 1046 37.08 7.93 8.09
CA SER A 1046 36.79 9.33 8.45
C SER A 1046 35.38 9.82 8.06
N VAL A 1047 34.90 10.84 8.76
CA VAL A 1047 33.65 11.56 8.43
C VAL A 1047 34.01 12.99 8.08
N ILE A 1048 33.79 13.38 6.83
CA ILE A 1048 33.95 14.77 6.39
C ILE A 1048 32.62 15.48 6.59
N GLU A 1049 32.63 16.58 7.32
CA GLU A 1049 31.47 17.43 7.53
C GLU A 1049 31.61 18.72 6.74
N LYS A 1050 30.59 19.09 5.95
CA LYS A 1050 30.58 20.34 5.18
C LYS A 1050 29.26 21.08 5.41
N ALA A 1051 29.36 22.35 5.80
CA ALA A 1051 28.20 23.22 5.86
C ALA A 1051 27.83 23.68 4.44
N GLU A 1052 26.59 23.44 4.02
CA GLU A 1052 26.09 23.81 2.69
C GLU A 1052 24.63 24.25 2.74
N LEU A 1053 24.21 25.01 1.71
CA LEU A 1053 22.82 25.40 1.52
C LEU A 1053 22.06 24.26 0.82
N THR A 1054 21.06 23.69 1.50
CA THR A 1054 20.21 22.64 0.94
C THR A 1054 18.86 23.23 0.49
N PRO A 1055 18.43 23.02 -0.76
CA PRO A 1055 17.10 23.41 -1.24
C PRO A 1055 15.98 22.72 -0.46
N ARG A 1056 14.87 23.44 -0.23
CA ARG A 1056 13.71 22.94 0.54
C ARG A 1056 12.58 22.34 -0.30
N GLY A 1057 12.68 22.37 -1.63
CA GLY A 1057 11.67 21.87 -2.56
C GLY A 1057 12.24 21.36 -3.87
N GLN A 1058 11.35 20.95 -4.77
CA GLN A 1058 11.68 20.58 -6.15
C GLN A 1058 12.22 21.80 -6.90
N LEU A 1059 13.33 21.64 -7.63
CA LEU A 1059 13.98 22.74 -8.35
C LEU A 1059 13.35 23.00 -9.73
N HIS A 1060 12.83 21.96 -10.38
CA HIS A 1060 12.15 22.02 -11.69
C HIS A 1060 11.22 20.82 -11.84
N LYS A 1061 10.23 20.88 -12.74
CA LYS A 1061 9.33 19.75 -13.06
C LYS A 1061 10.14 18.55 -13.60
N GLU A 1062 9.59 17.34 -13.47
CA GLU A 1062 10.27 16.10 -13.90
C GLU A 1062 10.31 15.93 -15.42
N THR A 1063 9.33 16.50 -16.13
CA THR A 1063 9.25 16.48 -17.59
C THR A 1063 10.31 17.39 -18.20
N ILE A 1064 11.12 16.82 -19.10
CA ILE A 1064 12.08 17.55 -19.91
C ILE A 1064 11.47 17.71 -21.30
N TYR A 1065 11.41 18.95 -21.78
CA TYR A 1065 10.88 19.28 -23.12
C TYR A 1065 12.05 19.48 -24.09
N GLY A 1066 11.89 19.00 -25.32
CA GLY A 1066 12.74 19.45 -26.42
C GLY A 1066 12.27 20.84 -26.87
N SER A 1067 13.21 21.72 -27.24
CA SER A 1067 12.88 23.00 -27.87
C SER A 1067 13.35 22.98 -29.31
N SER A 1068 12.44 23.30 -30.25
CA SER A 1068 12.80 23.53 -31.66
C SER A 1068 12.24 24.86 -32.13
N LYS A 1069 12.96 25.52 -33.04
CA LYS A 1069 12.48 26.73 -33.70
C LYS A 1069 11.74 26.33 -34.97
N PHE A 1070 10.51 26.81 -35.13
CA PHE A 1070 9.74 26.64 -36.36
C PHE A 1070 9.45 28.00 -36.99
N LEU A 1071 9.43 28.04 -38.32
CA LEU A 1071 9.11 29.25 -39.07
C LEU A 1071 7.59 29.47 -39.01
N LYS A 1072 7.17 30.66 -38.59
CA LYS A 1072 5.76 31.08 -38.57
C LYS A 1072 5.58 32.24 -39.55
N THR A 1073 4.54 32.15 -40.36
CA THR A 1073 4.18 33.18 -41.32
C THR A 1073 2.80 33.77 -41.01
N LYS A 1074 2.60 35.03 -41.33
CA LYS A 1074 1.32 35.74 -41.17
C LYS A 1074 1.16 36.77 -42.29
N GLU A 1075 0.03 36.79 -42.97
CA GLU A 1075 -0.31 37.87 -43.88
C GLU A 1075 -0.85 39.07 -43.10
N GLU A 1076 -0.31 40.26 -43.37
CA GLU A 1076 -0.72 41.47 -42.68
C GLU A 1076 -0.81 42.65 -43.66
N LYS A 1077 -1.94 43.38 -43.56
CA LYS A 1077 -2.21 44.55 -44.39
C LYS A 1077 -1.33 45.71 -43.93
N VAL A 1078 -0.63 46.33 -44.88
CA VAL A 1078 0.23 47.50 -44.63
C VAL A 1078 -0.62 48.63 -44.04
N SER A 1079 -0.22 49.12 -42.87
CA SER A 1079 -0.97 50.08 -42.08
C SER A 1079 -0.02 50.86 -41.16
N GLY A 1080 -0.56 51.79 -40.35
CA GLY A 1080 0.23 52.55 -39.38
C GLY A 1080 0.91 51.73 -38.27
N LYS A 1081 0.82 50.39 -38.31
CA LYS A 1081 1.55 49.44 -37.45
C LYS A 1081 2.89 48.98 -38.04
N PHE A 1082 3.19 49.30 -39.30
CA PHE A 1082 4.42 48.87 -39.98
C PHE A 1082 5.60 49.77 -39.60
N ASP A 1083 6.05 49.63 -38.35
CA ASP A 1083 7.32 50.19 -37.89
C ASP A 1083 8.54 49.38 -38.41
N VAL A 1084 9.75 49.82 -38.08
CA VAL A 1084 10.99 49.19 -38.55
C VAL A 1084 11.06 47.70 -38.18
N GLU A 1085 10.69 47.31 -36.95
CA GLU A 1085 10.69 45.91 -36.50
C GLU A 1085 9.67 45.05 -37.26
N THR A 1086 8.49 45.60 -37.56
CA THR A 1086 7.46 44.90 -38.31
C THR A 1086 7.84 44.76 -39.78
N ILE A 1087 8.41 45.81 -40.39
CA ILE A 1087 8.90 45.76 -41.77
C ILE A 1087 10.05 44.76 -41.90
N GLN A 1088 10.96 44.67 -40.93
CA GLN A 1088 12.04 43.66 -40.94
C GLN A 1088 11.53 42.21 -40.99
N LYS A 1089 10.32 41.94 -40.49
CA LYS A 1089 9.69 40.62 -40.57
C LYS A 1089 9.08 40.33 -41.95
N VAL A 1090 8.94 41.32 -42.84
CA VAL A 1090 8.38 41.11 -44.19
C VAL A 1090 9.29 40.17 -44.97
N GLN A 1091 8.75 39.03 -45.41
CA GLN A 1091 9.50 37.93 -46.01
C GLN A 1091 10.16 38.32 -47.33
N ASN A 1092 9.46 39.09 -48.17
CA ASN A 1092 9.97 39.55 -49.46
C ASN A 1092 10.87 40.79 -49.27
N GLU A 1093 12.15 40.65 -49.64
CA GLU A 1093 13.17 41.70 -49.47
C GLU A 1093 12.86 42.97 -50.28
N ARG A 1094 12.29 42.83 -51.49
CA ARG A 1094 11.94 43.97 -52.35
C ARG A 1094 10.83 44.80 -51.70
N TYR A 1095 9.83 44.14 -51.10
CA TYR A 1095 8.74 44.82 -50.38
C TYR A 1095 9.25 45.45 -49.09
N ARG A 1096 10.12 44.75 -48.35
CA ARG A 1096 10.76 45.25 -47.14
C ARG A 1096 11.50 46.56 -47.40
N ASN A 1097 12.36 46.58 -48.43
CA ASN A 1097 13.15 47.76 -48.77
C ASN A 1097 12.26 48.92 -49.23
N ALA A 1098 11.23 48.65 -50.04
CA ALA A 1098 10.27 49.66 -50.48
C ALA A 1098 9.48 50.29 -49.31
N LEU A 1099 9.08 49.48 -48.32
CA LEU A 1099 8.42 49.95 -47.11
C LEU A 1099 9.37 50.75 -46.21
N LEU A 1100 10.64 50.33 -46.06
CA LEU A 1100 11.64 51.09 -45.30
C LEU A 1100 11.93 52.45 -45.92
N ASN A 1101 12.07 52.51 -47.25
CA ASN A 1101 12.29 53.77 -47.98
C ASN A 1101 11.11 54.72 -47.79
N ARG A 1102 9.87 54.24 -47.95
CA ARG A 1102 8.67 55.05 -47.69
C ARG A 1102 8.61 55.50 -46.24
N LEU A 1103 8.91 54.62 -45.28
CA LEU A 1103 8.94 55.00 -43.87
C LEU A 1103 9.97 56.12 -43.60
N GLN A 1104 11.12 56.07 -44.27
CA GLN A 1104 12.16 57.10 -44.19
C GLN A 1104 11.73 58.42 -44.84
N GLU A 1105 11.07 58.40 -46.00
CA GLU A 1105 10.50 59.59 -46.66
C GLU A 1105 9.58 60.39 -45.72
N PHE A 1106 8.85 59.70 -44.83
CA PHE A 1106 7.94 60.31 -43.86
C PHE A 1106 8.55 60.45 -42.45
N GLY A 1107 9.88 60.54 -42.35
CA GLY A 1107 10.58 60.85 -41.10
C GLY A 1107 10.51 59.74 -40.04
N GLY A 1108 10.27 58.50 -40.45
CA GLY A 1108 10.19 57.34 -39.55
C GLY A 1108 8.82 57.12 -38.90
N ASP A 1109 7.80 57.92 -39.24
CA ASP A 1109 6.46 57.80 -38.64
C ASP A 1109 5.53 56.91 -39.48
N PRO A 1110 5.22 55.67 -39.04
CA PRO A 1110 4.43 54.72 -39.81
C PRO A 1110 2.97 55.16 -39.97
N LYS A 1111 2.43 55.97 -39.05
CA LYS A 1111 1.08 56.51 -39.20
C LYS A 1111 1.03 57.52 -40.34
N LYS A 1112 2.07 58.33 -40.53
CA LYS A 1112 2.15 59.23 -41.67
C LYS A 1112 2.48 58.50 -42.97
N ALA A 1113 3.36 57.50 -42.91
CA ALA A 1113 3.83 56.76 -44.08
C ALA A 1113 2.77 55.85 -44.71
N PHE A 1114 1.85 55.27 -43.92
CA PHE A 1114 0.97 54.18 -44.36
C PHE A 1114 -0.52 54.37 -44.03
N THR A 1115 -0.95 55.58 -43.65
CA THR A 1115 -2.37 55.86 -43.37
C THR A 1115 -2.88 57.13 -44.08
N GLY A 1116 -4.19 57.37 -44.02
CA GLY A 1116 -4.83 58.54 -44.64
C GLY A 1116 -4.66 58.58 -46.15
N LYS A 1117 -3.97 59.62 -46.65
CA LYS A 1117 -3.68 59.79 -48.10
C LYS A 1117 -2.57 58.86 -48.60
N ASN A 1118 -1.75 58.31 -47.69
CA ASN A 1118 -0.61 57.45 -48.01
C ASN A 1118 -0.90 55.94 -47.83
N ILE A 1119 -2.17 55.55 -47.76
CA ILE A 1119 -2.53 54.12 -47.81
C ILE A 1119 -2.15 53.59 -49.20
N ILE A 1120 -1.62 52.36 -49.27
CA ILE A 1120 -1.13 51.72 -50.50
C ILE A 1120 -2.15 51.78 -51.66
N SER A 1121 -3.44 51.66 -51.36
CA SER A 1121 -4.52 51.73 -52.35
C SER A 1121 -4.73 53.12 -52.98
N LYS A 1122 -4.31 54.19 -52.29
CA LYS A 1122 -4.47 55.59 -52.72
C LYS A 1122 -3.16 56.22 -53.21
N ASN A 1123 -2.04 55.81 -52.62
CA ASN A 1123 -0.70 56.22 -53.01
C ASN A 1123 0.18 54.96 -53.13
N PRO A 1124 0.16 54.29 -54.30
CA PRO A 1124 0.88 53.05 -54.50
C PRO A 1124 2.39 53.23 -54.41
N ILE A 1125 3.06 52.22 -53.86
CA ILE A 1125 4.52 52.14 -53.86
C ILE A 1125 4.95 51.37 -55.10
N PHE A 1126 5.45 52.05 -56.12
CA PHE A 1126 5.96 51.39 -57.32
C PHE A 1126 7.34 50.75 -57.04
N LEU A 1127 7.52 49.53 -57.54
CA LEU A 1127 8.72 48.71 -57.34
C LEU A 1127 9.67 48.77 -58.55
N ASP A 1128 9.24 49.42 -59.63
CA ASP A 1128 9.94 49.63 -60.90
C ASP A 1128 9.83 51.10 -61.37
N ALA A 1129 10.72 51.49 -62.28
CA ALA A 1129 10.76 52.86 -62.80
C ALA A 1129 9.62 53.16 -63.80
N GLU A 1130 9.16 52.13 -64.51
CA GLU A 1130 8.08 52.19 -65.51
C GLU A 1130 6.68 52.26 -64.86
N ARG A 1131 6.61 52.13 -63.52
CA ARG A 1131 5.38 52.15 -62.71
C ARG A 1131 4.36 51.08 -63.13
N THR A 1132 4.84 49.91 -63.54
CA THR A 1132 3.98 48.78 -63.92
C THR A 1132 3.77 47.81 -62.75
N ASP A 1133 4.70 47.79 -61.78
CA ASP A 1133 4.67 46.89 -60.62
C ASP A 1133 4.58 47.70 -59.31
N HIS A 1134 3.67 47.32 -58.41
CA HIS A 1134 3.45 48.03 -57.15
C HIS A 1134 3.32 47.08 -55.96
N LEU A 1135 3.72 47.58 -54.79
CA LEU A 1135 3.66 46.85 -53.54
C LEU A 1135 2.20 46.45 -53.22
N PRO A 1136 1.91 45.17 -52.94
CA PRO A 1136 0.57 44.73 -52.61
C PRO A 1136 0.11 45.30 -51.25
N GLU A 1137 -1.19 45.50 -51.08
CA GLU A 1137 -1.76 46.00 -49.82
C GLU A 1137 -1.46 45.09 -48.62
N THR A 1138 -1.26 43.79 -48.86
CA THR A 1138 -0.99 42.78 -47.85
C THR A 1138 0.37 42.14 -48.12
N VAL A 1139 1.19 42.00 -47.07
CA VAL A 1139 2.51 41.37 -47.15
C VAL A 1139 2.65 40.23 -46.14
N THR A 1140 3.47 39.23 -46.47
CA THR A 1140 3.74 38.11 -45.58
C THR A 1140 4.86 38.46 -44.60
N LEU A 1141 4.58 38.39 -43.30
CA LEU A 1141 5.56 38.46 -42.23
C LEU A 1141 6.04 37.05 -41.87
N ALA A 1142 7.33 36.87 -41.59
CA ALA A 1142 7.94 35.60 -41.19
C ALA A 1142 8.89 35.77 -39.99
N TRP A 1143 8.77 34.89 -38.98
CA TRP A 1143 9.68 34.84 -37.82
C TRP A 1143 9.82 33.43 -37.26
N TYR A 1144 10.89 33.17 -36.52
CA TYR A 1144 11.05 31.90 -35.80
C TYR A 1144 10.37 31.95 -34.43
N GLU A 1145 9.47 30.99 -34.16
CA GLU A 1145 8.87 30.78 -32.85
C GLU A 1145 9.45 29.50 -32.22
N THR A 1146 9.67 29.53 -30.90
CA THR A 1146 10.20 28.37 -30.18
C THR A 1146 9.05 27.50 -29.68
N GLY A 1147 8.92 26.30 -30.23
CA GLY A 1147 7.99 25.28 -29.74
C GLY A 1147 8.64 24.38 -28.70
N LEU A 1148 7.88 24.04 -27.66
CA LEU A 1148 8.24 22.98 -26.72
C LEU A 1148 7.48 21.73 -27.13
N TYR A 1149 8.18 20.62 -27.34
CA TYR A 1149 7.54 19.34 -27.67
C TYR A 1149 7.95 18.27 -26.66
N ASP A 1150 6.99 17.39 -26.33
CA ASP A 1150 7.25 16.24 -25.49
C ASP A 1150 7.84 15.11 -26.35
N GLN A 1151 9.15 14.87 -26.18
CA GLN A 1151 9.89 13.83 -26.90
C GLN A 1151 9.29 12.41 -26.75
N LYS A 1152 8.45 12.16 -25.73
CA LYS A 1152 7.83 10.84 -25.53
C LYS A 1152 6.52 10.64 -26.28
N SER A 1153 5.75 11.70 -26.50
CA SER A 1153 4.41 11.61 -27.11
C SER A 1153 4.38 12.04 -28.57
N GLY A 1154 5.43 12.71 -29.07
CA GLY A 1154 5.50 13.19 -30.45
C GLY A 1154 4.44 14.23 -30.79
N LYS A 1155 3.75 14.77 -29.77
CA LYS A 1155 2.75 15.82 -29.93
C LYS A 1155 3.38 17.16 -29.58
N SER A 1156 3.22 18.12 -30.50
CA SER A 1156 3.58 19.54 -30.38
C SER A 1156 2.68 20.25 -29.40
#